data_AF-A0A1I4CTI6-F1
#
_entry.id   AF-A0A1I4CTI6-F1
#
_cell.length_a   1.000
_cell.length_b   1.000
_cell.length_c   1.000
_cell.angle_alpha   90.00
_cell.angle_beta   90.00
_cell.angle_gamma   90.00
#
_symmetry.space_group_name_H-M   'P 1'
#
loop_
_entity.id
_entity.type
_entity.pdbx_description
1 polymer ?
#
loop_
_entity_poly.entity_id
_entity_poly.type
_entity_poly.pdbx_seq_one_letter_code
_entity_poly.pdbx_strand_id
1 'polypeptide(L)'
;MDIVIENCNNIDRASIAIKENFLNIKFAANGTGKSTIAKAITLNAAESGDLKSLMPFKFIGANTTSDFAGPVISGADEIKSVAVFDSSYIDTVLFKKEELLSNSFEILIKNEEYDEKFADIEAHFADLKSVFSNDPSIDEMREDLLTLFKAFGKATKTSSYSAASVIGKSTAKGNKISNVPAGLEAYSPFLQSEENVQWLKWQMEGKRYLALSDDCPYCTQPATDKHETILRIDEEYDTKTIEHLNALIEIIESLSDYFSDDANGTLSSIIESQTALTDEDKLFLSSIKDQIELLNSKLTALQGIDFHNLKDVTDYDAKILDLRINMDRLPSISSKSTCAIVSKCNEKLDLIGAKIGLLKGSIAAHKRQVATLIKSNEDSINEFLKDAGFDYSVCVESADRTYRMRLRHNDFSSFVEQGSQHLSFGEKNAFALILFMHHVLKTKPDLIVLDDPISSFDKNKKFAIIKRLFVSANSFQNKTVLLMTHDFEPVIDMIYTLRGHFESVSAHFLSNRSSVVSELEIGRSDIISASQACMSAVKSDVHFLVKVIQLRRYFEISANKGHSYNVLASLVHKKVEPEQFGVDGKLERMDAADVQLAVDEIQSLFPDFDYEQYLRFIRDDGNLHALYLELENGYSKLQVFRMMGLINKSNSSTAKFINETYHIENDYIMQLDPTRFQTVPDHILAACDAIVLEAFA
;
A
#
# COMPACT_ATOMS: atom_id res chain seq x y z
N MET A 1 -15.35 22.85 -11.20
CA MET A 1 -16.11 21.71 -11.72
C MET A 1 -17.52 21.79 -11.16
N ASP A 2 -18.54 21.76 -12.01
CA ASP A 2 -19.94 21.66 -11.60
C ASP A 2 -20.42 20.24 -11.86
N ILE A 3 -20.74 19.51 -10.80
CA ILE A 3 -21.10 18.09 -10.85
C ILE A 3 -22.60 17.97 -10.63
N VAL A 4 -23.26 17.25 -11.53
CA VAL A 4 -24.69 16.91 -11.43
C VAL A 4 -24.84 15.41 -11.22
N ILE A 5 -25.53 15.02 -10.14
CA ILE A 5 -25.78 13.63 -9.77
C ILE A 5 -27.30 13.41 -9.80
N GLU A 6 -27.76 12.40 -10.52
CA GLU A 6 -29.18 12.10 -10.71
C GLU A 6 -29.47 10.63 -10.38
N ASN A 7 -30.63 10.39 -9.77
CA ASN A 7 -31.14 9.06 -9.44
C ASN A 7 -30.14 8.18 -8.66
N CYS A 8 -29.51 8.71 -7.61
CA CYS A 8 -28.57 7.98 -6.75
C CYS A 8 -29.11 7.85 -5.32
N ASN A 9 -29.37 6.63 -4.83
CA ASN A 9 -29.92 6.32 -3.50
C ASN A 9 -31.13 7.18 -3.12
N ASN A 10 -30.93 8.16 -2.23
CA ASN A 10 -31.94 9.08 -1.71
C ASN A 10 -31.95 10.45 -2.43
N ILE A 11 -31.13 10.60 -3.48
CA ILE A 11 -30.98 11.80 -4.29
C ILE A 11 -31.62 11.55 -5.66
N ASP A 12 -32.60 12.38 -5.99
CA ASP A 12 -33.18 12.44 -7.33
C ASP A 12 -32.34 13.33 -8.22
N ARG A 13 -31.88 14.47 -7.68
CA ARG A 13 -30.95 15.38 -8.34
C ARG A 13 -30.11 16.14 -7.33
N ALA A 14 -28.82 16.26 -7.56
CA ALA A 14 -27.91 17.12 -6.81
C ALA A 14 -27.05 17.92 -7.80
N SER A 15 -26.83 19.20 -7.52
CA SER A 15 -25.88 20.05 -8.25
C SER A 15 -24.89 20.62 -7.25
N ILE A 16 -23.60 20.29 -7.42
CA ILE A 16 -22.54 20.72 -6.50
C ILE A 16 -21.32 21.26 -7.25
N ALA A 17 -20.67 22.28 -6.71
CA ALA A 17 -19.44 22.83 -7.23
C ALA A 17 -18.22 22.33 -6.44
N ILE A 18 -17.18 21.91 -7.16
CA ILE A 18 -15.85 21.60 -6.62
C ILE A 18 -14.83 22.52 -7.28
N LYS A 19 -14.10 23.30 -6.47
CA LYS A 19 -12.97 24.13 -6.89
C LYS A 19 -11.68 23.33 -6.79
N GLU A 20 -10.89 23.29 -7.86
CA GLU A 20 -9.58 22.63 -7.88
C GLU A 20 -8.60 23.29 -6.92
N ASN A 21 -7.72 22.50 -6.29
CA ASN A 21 -6.69 22.97 -5.35
C ASN A 21 -7.25 23.69 -4.11
N PHE A 22 -8.53 23.48 -3.80
CA PHE A 22 -9.21 24.04 -2.65
C PHE A 22 -9.68 22.94 -1.70
N LEU A 23 -9.81 23.32 -0.42
CA LEU A 23 -10.65 22.60 0.53
C LEU A 23 -12.11 22.97 0.28
N ASN A 24 -12.87 22.06 -0.31
CA ASN A 24 -14.29 22.17 -0.58
C ASN A 24 -15.07 21.56 0.58
N ILE A 25 -15.57 22.40 1.49
CA ILE A 25 -16.36 21.97 2.66
C ILE A 25 -17.83 21.94 2.27
N LYS A 26 -18.49 20.80 2.46
CA LYS A 26 -19.92 20.62 2.26
C LYS A 26 -20.56 20.28 3.62
N PHE A 27 -21.10 21.31 4.25
CA PHE A 27 -21.71 21.23 5.57
C PHE A 27 -23.21 20.91 5.43
N ALA A 28 -23.66 19.80 6.03
CA ALA A 28 -25.04 19.38 5.94
C ALA A 28 -25.47 18.44 7.05
N ALA A 29 -26.75 18.49 7.42
CA ALA A 29 -27.36 17.55 8.34
C ALA A 29 -27.28 16.10 7.84
N ASN A 30 -27.42 15.14 8.76
CA ASN A 30 -27.47 13.72 8.42
C ASN A 30 -28.72 13.40 7.58
N GLY A 31 -28.57 12.48 6.61
CA GLY A 31 -29.62 12.14 5.67
C GLY A 31 -29.72 13.04 4.42
N THR A 32 -28.95 14.14 4.33
CA THR A 32 -28.96 15.03 3.15
C THR A 32 -28.46 14.36 1.87
N GLY A 33 -27.61 13.31 1.99
CA GLY A 33 -27.02 12.59 0.85
C GLY A 33 -25.50 12.77 0.69
N LYS A 34 -24.80 13.28 1.72
CA LYS A 34 -23.33 13.49 1.74
C LYS A 34 -22.54 12.26 1.24
N SER A 35 -22.72 11.12 1.89
CA SER A 35 -22.05 9.86 1.51
C SER A 35 -22.47 9.35 0.13
N THR A 36 -23.71 9.60 -0.30
CA THR A 36 -24.18 9.24 -1.65
C THR A 36 -23.42 10.05 -2.70
N ILE A 37 -23.23 11.35 -2.47
CA ILE A 37 -22.46 12.24 -3.35
C ILE A 37 -21.01 11.75 -3.45
N ALA A 38 -20.37 11.51 -2.30
CA ALA A 38 -19.00 10.99 -2.23
C ALA A 38 -18.85 9.67 -3.02
N LYS A 39 -19.77 8.72 -2.82
CA LYS A 39 -19.77 7.42 -3.51
C LYS A 39 -20.01 7.56 -5.01
N ALA A 40 -20.91 8.44 -5.44
CA ALA A 40 -21.18 8.66 -6.86
C ALA A 40 -19.92 9.16 -7.60
N ILE A 41 -19.21 10.14 -7.03
CA ILE A 41 -17.95 10.64 -7.60
C ILE A 41 -16.88 9.54 -7.61
N THR A 42 -16.77 8.79 -6.52
CA THR A 42 -15.76 7.72 -6.38
C THR A 42 -15.98 6.60 -7.39
N LEU A 43 -17.22 6.14 -7.54
CA LEU A 43 -17.57 5.07 -8.49
C LEU A 43 -17.44 5.54 -9.95
N ASN A 44 -17.69 6.81 -10.24
CA ASN A 44 -17.48 7.38 -11.57
C ASN A 44 -16.00 7.38 -11.97
N ALA A 45 -15.11 7.67 -11.03
CA ALA A 45 -13.67 7.67 -11.27
C ALA A 45 -13.07 6.25 -11.35
N ALA A 46 -13.80 5.23 -10.88
CA ALA A 46 -13.34 3.84 -10.95
C ALA A 46 -13.39 3.30 -12.39
N GLU A 47 -12.48 2.37 -12.72
CA GLU A 47 -12.39 1.80 -14.08
C GLU A 47 -13.70 1.18 -14.59
N SER A 48 -14.53 0.63 -13.69
CA SER A 48 -15.82 0.06 -14.06
C SER A 48 -16.91 1.09 -14.33
N GLY A 49 -16.79 2.30 -13.75
CA GLY A 49 -17.81 3.34 -13.81
C GLY A 49 -19.20 2.89 -13.31
N ASP A 50 -19.29 1.78 -12.57
CA ASP A 50 -20.58 1.12 -12.31
C ASP A 50 -21.33 1.77 -11.15
N LEU A 51 -22.32 2.59 -11.48
CA LEU A 51 -23.20 3.26 -10.53
C LEU A 51 -24.40 2.41 -10.08
N LYS A 52 -24.57 1.16 -10.54
CA LYS A 52 -25.73 0.31 -10.19
C LYS A 52 -25.89 0.08 -8.69
N SER A 53 -24.79 0.10 -7.93
CA SER A 53 -24.85 -0.01 -6.46
C SER A 53 -25.56 1.18 -5.79
N LEU A 54 -25.74 2.29 -6.50
CA LEU A 54 -26.47 3.48 -6.06
C LEU A 54 -27.91 3.53 -6.58
N MET A 55 -28.45 2.44 -7.11
CA MET A 55 -29.85 2.39 -7.57
C MET A 55 -30.82 2.80 -6.44
N PRO A 56 -31.68 3.81 -6.65
CA PRO A 56 -32.66 4.22 -5.66
C PRO A 56 -33.63 3.09 -5.35
N PHE A 57 -33.94 2.90 -4.06
CA PHE A 57 -34.86 1.84 -3.61
C PHE A 57 -36.24 1.90 -4.28
N LYS A 58 -36.72 3.10 -4.63
CA LYS A 58 -38.00 3.31 -5.33
C LYS A 58 -38.07 2.67 -6.72
N PHE A 59 -36.93 2.26 -7.29
CA PHE A 59 -36.83 1.60 -8.59
C PHE A 59 -36.42 0.12 -8.49
N ILE A 60 -36.20 -0.42 -7.29
CA ILE A 60 -35.85 -1.84 -7.10
C ILE A 60 -37.13 -2.68 -7.20
N GLY A 61 -37.21 -3.57 -8.20
CA GLY A 61 -38.35 -4.50 -8.37
C GLY A 61 -39.58 -3.91 -9.05
N ALA A 62 -39.58 -2.63 -9.40
CA ALA A 62 -40.53 -2.09 -10.36
C ALA A 62 -40.24 -2.74 -11.72
N ASN A 63 -41.28 -3.19 -12.45
CA ASN A 63 -41.14 -3.50 -13.87
C ASN A 63 -40.69 -2.21 -14.55
N THR A 64 -39.39 -2.05 -14.75
CA THR A 64 -38.79 -0.85 -15.33
C THR A 64 -39.34 -0.71 -16.74
N THR A 65 -40.36 0.13 -16.87
CA THR A 65 -40.76 0.71 -18.14
C THR A 65 -39.52 1.39 -18.74
N SER A 66 -39.41 1.35 -20.06
CA SER A 66 -38.28 1.78 -20.90
C SER A 66 -37.77 3.21 -20.73
N ASP A 67 -38.31 3.98 -19.78
CA ASP A 67 -38.07 5.42 -19.61
C ASP A 67 -37.22 5.77 -18.37
N PHE A 68 -36.74 4.79 -17.58
CA PHE A 68 -35.85 5.06 -16.45
C PHE A 68 -34.37 5.04 -16.87
N ALA A 69 -33.76 6.23 -16.97
CA ALA A 69 -32.31 6.39 -16.96
C ALA A 69 -31.83 6.14 -15.52
N GLY A 70 -30.99 5.14 -15.30
CA GLY A 70 -30.47 4.77 -13.98
C GLY A 70 -29.71 5.90 -13.25
N PRO A 71 -28.94 5.55 -12.20
CA PRO A 71 -27.98 6.46 -11.60
C PRO A 71 -27.06 7.08 -12.65
N VAL A 72 -26.98 8.41 -12.67
CA VAL A 72 -26.14 9.18 -13.60
C VAL A 72 -25.36 10.24 -12.84
N ILE A 73 -24.13 10.48 -13.29
CA ILE A 73 -23.31 11.60 -12.87
C ILE A 73 -22.75 12.27 -14.12
N SER A 74 -22.66 13.60 -14.09
CA SER A 74 -22.09 14.41 -15.19
C SER A 74 -21.25 15.55 -14.63
N GLY A 75 -20.26 16.02 -15.41
CA GLY A 75 -19.36 17.11 -15.00
C GLY A 75 -18.21 16.67 -14.08
N ALA A 76 -18.00 15.36 -13.93
CA ALA A 76 -16.92 14.77 -13.13
C ALA A 76 -15.86 14.04 -13.98
N ASP A 77 -15.83 14.27 -15.31
CA ASP A 77 -15.00 13.56 -16.28
C ASP A 77 -13.48 13.77 -16.08
N GLU A 78 -13.10 14.90 -15.48
CA GLU A 78 -11.70 15.24 -15.19
C GLU A 78 -11.14 14.50 -13.98
N ILE A 79 -12.01 13.90 -13.15
CA ILE A 79 -11.62 13.20 -11.92
C ILE A 79 -11.41 11.72 -12.26
N LYS A 80 -10.14 11.31 -12.39
CA LYS A 80 -9.76 9.93 -12.77
C LYS A 80 -9.31 9.09 -11.59
N SER A 81 -8.91 9.73 -10.50
CA SER A 81 -8.42 9.06 -9.29
C SER A 81 -8.97 9.72 -8.05
N VAL A 82 -9.59 8.92 -7.18
CA VAL A 82 -10.22 9.38 -5.93
C VAL A 82 -9.70 8.55 -4.77
N ALA A 83 -9.26 9.22 -3.71
CA ALA A 83 -9.00 8.56 -2.43
C ALA A 83 -10.08 8.97 -1.42
N VAL A 84 -10.69 7.99 -0.75
CA VAL A 84 -11.80 8.21 0.17
C VAL A 84 -11.42 7.78 1.57
N PHE A 85 -11.65 8.67 2.54
CA PHE A 85 -11.67 8.35 3.95
C PHE A 85 -13.12 8.20 4.43
N ASP A 86 -13.52 6.97 4.71
CA ASP A 86 -14.83 6.61 5.26
C ASP A 86 -14.69 5.45 6.27
N SER A 87 -15.82 4.93 6.78
CA SER A 87 -15.82 3.79 7.69
C SER A 87 -15.18 2.53 7.10
N SER A 88 -15.31 2.31 5.80
CA SER A 88 -14.73 1.14 5.12
C SER A 88 -13.20 1.20 5.06
N TYR A 89 -12.64 2.41 4.91
CA TYR A 89 -11.19 2.62 4.98
C TYR A 89 -10.65 2.27 6.38
N ILE A 90 -11.32 2.73 7.43
CA ILE A 90 -10.95 2.44 8.83
C ILE A 90 -10.92 0.92 9.07
N ASP A 91 -11.93 0.20 8.58
CA ASP A 91 -12.05 -1.25 8.70
C ASP A 91 -11.01 -2.04 7.88
N THR A 92 -10.54 -1.49 6.77
CA THR A 92 -9.52 -2.16 5.93
C THR A 92 -8.12 -2.00 6.51
N VAL A 93 -7.85 -0.84 7.12
CA VAL A 93 -6.51 -0.41 7.52
C VAL A 93 -6.10 -0.98 8.88
N LEU A 94 -7.04 -1.15 9.82
CA LEU A 94 -6.75 -1.43 11.24
C LEU A 94 -6.75 -2.91 11.66
N PHE A 95 -6.85 -3.87 10.74
CA PHE A 95 -7.15 -5.27 11.08
C PHE A 95 -6.08 -6.28 10.65
N LYS A 96 -4.93 -6.29 11.34
CA LYS A 96 -4.02 -7.45 11.45
C LYS A 96 -3.58 -7.66 12.91
N LYS A 97 -3.44 -8.92 13.35
CA LYS A 97 -3.17 -9.27 14.78
C LYS A 97 -1.83 -8.74 15.33
N GLU A 98 -0.81 -8.60 14.48
CA GLU A 98 0.58 -8.30 14.86
C GLU A 98 1.13 -7.00 14.25
N GLU A 99 0.35 -6.35 13.39
CA GLU A 99 0.74 -5.13 12.68
C GLU A 99 -0.43 -4.16 12.81
N LEU A 100 -0.16 -2.89 13.16
CA LEU A 100 -1.17 -1.83 13.16
C LEU A 100 -1.88 -1.69 11.80
N LEU A 101 -1.22 -2.16 10.74
CA LEU A 101 -1.48 -1.83 9.35
C LEU A 101 -1.14 -3.00 8.45
N SER A 102 -1.94 -3.21 7.41
CA SER A 102 -1.44 -3.87 6.21
C SER A 102 -0.67 -2.86 5.37
N ASN A 103 0.50 -3.24 4.81
CA ASN A 103 1.30 -2.42 3.89
C ASN A 103 1.85 -1.10 4.47
N SER A 104 2.13 -1.06 5.78
CA SER A 104 2.77 0.09 6.45
C SER A 104 4.08 0.53 5.77
N PHE A 105 4.87 -0.46 5.35
CA PHE A 105 6.07 -0.27 4.53
C PHE A 105 5.80 0.47 3.22
N GLU A 106 4.78 0.06 2.47
CA GLU A 106 4.50 0.68 1.18
C GLU A 106 4.04 2.12 1.34
N ILE A 107 3.22 2.41 2.36
CA ILE A 107 2.67 3.74 2.59
C ILE A 107 3.75 4.72 3.04
N LEU A 108 4.62 4.30 3.98
CA LEU A 108 5.55 5.22 4.65
C LEU A 108 6.96 5.21 4.08
N ILE A 109 7.43 4.06 3.58
CA ILE A 109 8.86 3.88 3.24
C ILE A 109 9.09 3.83 1.72
N LYS A 110 8.21 3.17 0.98
CA LYS A 110 8.38 3.02 -0.48
C LYS A 110 7.94 4.29 -1.22
N ASN A 111 8.75 5.34 -1.23
CA ASN A 111 8.50 6.57 -2.01
C ASN A 111 9.23 6.55 -3.38
N GLU A 112 9.00 7.56 -4.23
CA GLU A 112 9.66 7.67 -5.56
C GLU A 112 11.19 7.59 -5.42
N GLU A 113 11.77 8.30 -4.44
CA GLU A 113 13.22 8.30 -4.20
C GLU A 113 13.75 6.93 -3.69
N TYR A 114 12.92 6.14 -3.01
CA TYR A 114 13.25 4.75 -2.62
C TYR A 114 13.33 3.88 -3.87
N ASP A 115 12.30 3.94 -4.73
CA ASP A 115 12.21 3.13 -5.94
C ASP A 115 13.35 3.46 -6.92
N GLU A 116 13.72 4.74 -7.06
CA GLU A 116 14.86 5.20 -7.87
C GLU A 116 16.19 4.59 -7.39
N LYS A 117 16.54 4.74 -6.11
CA LYS A 117 17.81 4.19 -5.59
C LYS A 117 17.83 2.68 -5.55
N PHE A 118 16.67 2.05 -5.38
CA PHE A 118 16.56 0.60 -5.47
C PHE A 118 16.80 0.11 -6.91
N ALA A 119 16.22 0.78 -7.91
CA ALA A 119 16.45 0.50 -9.32
C ALA A 119 17.93 0.71 -9.72
N ASP A 120 18.59 1.74 -9.21
CA ASP A 120 20.02 1.95 -9.40
C ASP A 120 20.82 0.75 -8.89
N ILE A 121 20.52 0.27 -7.67
CA ILE A 121 21.16 -0.92 -7.10
C ILE A 121 20.94 -2.14 -8.01
N GLU A 122 19.71 -2.39 -8.48
CA GLU A 122 19.42 -3.49 -9.40
C GLU A 122 20.19 -3.38 -10.72
N ALA A 123 20.32 -2.18 -11.28
CA ALA A 123 21.09 -1.93 -12.50
C ALA A 123 22.59 -2.25 -12.30
N HIS A 124 23.17 -1.83 -11.17
CA HIS A 124 24.54 -2.20 -10.80
C HIS A 124 24.73 -3.72 -10.70
N PHE A 125 23.75 -4.46 -10.16
CA PHE A 125 23.82 -5.92 -10.08
C PHE A 125 23.63 -6.63 -11.43
N ALA A 126 22.76 -6.13 -12.30
CA ALA A 126 22.55 -6.68 -13.64
C ALA A 126 23.83 -6.57 -14.50
N ASP A 127 24.49 -5.42 -14.42
CA ASP A 127 25.79 -5.17 -15.05
C ASP A 127 26.85 -6.17 -14.54
N LEU A 128 26.93 -6.42 -13.23
CA LEU A 128 27.86 -7.40 -12.64
C LEU A 128 27.59 -8.84 -13.10
N LYS A 129 26.33 -9.27 -13.18
CA LYS A 129 25.95 -10.63 -13.61
C LYS A 129 26.37 -10.90 -15.06
N SER A 130 26.27 -9.91 -15.94
CA SER A 130 26.59 -10.06 -17.36
C SER A 130 28.07 -10.37 -17.65
N VAL A 131 28.97 -10.08 -16.70
CA VAL A 131 30.42 -10.17 -16.88
C VAL A 131 30.93 -11.62 -17.00
N PHE A 132 30.32 -12.56 -16.26
CA PHE A 132 30.75 -13.97 -16.23
C PHE A 132 29.74 -14.95 -16.85
N SER A 133 28.45 -14.61 -16.92
CA SER A 133 27.41 -15.53 -17.41
C SER A 133 27.37 -15.71 -18.94
N ASN A 134 28.16 -14.94 -19.70
CA ASN A 134 28.09 -14.89 -21.17
C ASN A 134 29.44 -15.14 -21.87
N ASP A 135 30.38 -15.86 -21.25
CA ASP A 135 31.68 -16.15 -21.85
C ASP A 135 31.79 -17.63 -22.25
N PRO A 136 31.58 -17.99 -23.54
CA PRO A 136 31.60 -19.37 -24.00
C PRO A 136 32.89 -20.11 -23.66
N SER A 137 34.02 -19.40 -23.60
CA SER A 137 35.32 -20.00 -23.29
C SER A 137 35.44 -20.48 -21.84
N ILE A 138 34.72 -19.85 -20.91
CA ILE A 138 34.65 -20.28 -19.51
C ILE A 138 33.76 -21.50 -19.38
N ASP A 139 32.63 -21.52 -20.08
CA ASP A 139 31.69 -22.65 -20.07
C ASP A 139 32.32 -23.92 -20.65
N GLU A 140 32.99 -23.79 -21.79
CA GLU A 140 33.72 -24.88 -22.46
C GLU A 140 34.80 -25.46 -21.54
N MET A 141 35.68 -24.60 -21.00
CA MET A 141 36.71 -25.02 -20.04
C MET A 141 36.11 -25.70 -18.81
N ARG A 142 34.98 -25.22 -18.29
CA ARG A 142 34.33 -25.83 -17.12
C ARG A 142 33.81 -27.23 -17.42
N GLU A 143 33.15 -27.43 -18.55
CA GLU A 143 32.64 -28.75 -18.96
C GLU A 143 33.78 -29.73 -19.24
N ASP A 144 34.87 -29.25 -19.83
CA ASP A 144 36.08 -30.03 -20.11
C ASP A 144 36.78 -30.47 -18.82
N LEU A 145 37.02 -29.55 -17.89
CA LEU A 145 37.55 -29.85 -16.56
C LEU A 145 36.64 -30.79 -15.77
N LEU A 146 35.31 -30.65 -15.89
CA LEU A 146 34.34 -31.53 -15.25
C LEU A 146 34.38 -32.95 -15.84
N THR A 147 34.55 -33.06 -17.16
CA THR A 147 34.71 -34.34 -17.87
C THR A 147 35.95 -35.08 -17.37
N LEU A 148 37.06 -34.36 -17.25
CA LEU A 148 38.29 -34.89 -16.68
C LEU A 148 38.14 -35.29 -15.21
N PHE A 149 37.52 -34.43 -14.39
CA PHE A 149 37.27 -34.72 -12.98
C PHE A 149 36.43 -36.01 -12.81
N LYS A 150 35.43 -36.23 -13.68
CA LYS A 150 34.63 -37.46 -13.70
C LYS A 150 35.47 -38.70 -14.04
N ALA A 151 36.52 -38.59 -14.85
CA ALA A 151 37.41 -39.70 -15.20
C ALA A 151 38.17 -40.28 -13.99
N PHE A 152 38.41 -39.47 -12.94
CA PHE A 152 38.98 -39.91 -11.66
C PHE A 152 37.96 -40.69 -10.80
N GLY A 153 36.66 -40.46 -10.98
CA GLY A 153 35.60 -41.04 -10.16
C GLY A 153 35.61 -40.57 -8.69
N LYS A 154 34.75 -41.17 -7.86
CA LYS A 154 34.67 -40.82 -6.41
C LYS A 154 35.95 -41.22 -5.69
N ALA A 155 36.54 -40.28 -4.95
CA ALA A 155 37.68 -40.55 -4.08
C ALA A 155 37.34 -41.63 -3.05
N THR A 156 38.32 -42.46 -2.69
CA THR A 156 38.19 -43.41 -1.58
C THR A 156 39.08 -42.96 -0.42
N LYS A 157 38.92 -43.57 0.78
CA LYS A 157 39.72 -43.20 1.97
C LYS A 157 41.24 -43.38 1.78
N THR A 158 41.67 -44.11 0.76
CA THR A 158 43.07 -44.52 0.54
C THR A 158 43.62 -44.14 -0.83
N SER A 159 42.83 -43.55 -1.72
CA SER A 159 43.27 -43.19 -3.08
C SER A 159 42.50 -41.99 -3.65
N SER A 160 43.21 -41.19 -4.45
CA SER A 160 42.69 -40.00 -5.14
C SER A 160 41.67 -40.32 -6.24
N TYR A 161 41.63 -41.56 -6.73
CA TYR A 161 40.67 -42.06 -7.72
C TYR A 161 40.04 -43.39 -7.29
N SER A 162 38.91 -43.74 -7.89
CA SER A 162 38.27 -45.05 -7.66
C SER A 162 38.93 -46.13 -8.52
N ALA A 163 39.17 -47.33 -7.98
CA ALA A 163 39.59 -48.48 -8.79
C ALA A 163 38.59 -48.84 -9.92
N ALA A 164 37.33 -48.40 -9.79
CA ALA A 164 36.30 -48.57 -10.80
C ALA A 164 36.21 -47.42 -11.83
N SER A 165 37.01 -46.35 -11.66
CA SER A 165 37.04 -45.21 -12.59
C SER A 165 37.78 -45.54 -13.88
N VAL A 166 37.68 -44.65 -14.87
CA VAL A 166 38.39 -44.79 -16.16
C VAL A 166 39.89 -44.88 -15.90
N ILE A 167 40.46 -43.96 -15.11
CA ILE A 167 41.87 -43.96 -14.70
C ILE A 167 42.23 -45.23 -13.92
N GLY A 168 41.38 -45.63 -12.96
CA GLY A 168 41.66 -46.80 -12.12
C GLY A 168 41.70 -48.12 -12.88
N LYS A 169 40.87 -48.25 -13.92
CA LYS A 169 40.80 -49.47 -14.75
C LYS A 169 41.85 -49.49 -15.87
N SER A 170 42.15 -48.36 -16.48
CA SER A 170 43.10 -48.26 -17.60
C SER A 170 44.55 -48.47 -17.16
N THR A 171 44.89 -48.08 -15.93
CA THR A 171 46.27 -48.04 -15.43
C THR A 171 46.64 -49.21 -14.50
N ALA A 172 45.72 -50.13 -14.23
CA ALA A 172 45.92 -51.24 -13.30
C ALA A 172 46.89 -52.34 -13.78
N LYS A 173 47.05 -52.49 -15.10
CA LYS A 173 47.88 -53.54 -15.72
C LYS A 173 48.96 -53.01 -16.67
N GLY A 174 49.16 -51.69 -16.71
CA GLY A 174 50.02 -51.00 -17.70
C GLY A 174 49.42 -50.99 -19.11
N ASN A 175 49.97 -50.15 -19.98
CA ASN A 175 49.59 -50.05 -21.38
C ASN A 175 50.28 -51.12 -22.23
N LYS A 176 49.62 -52.27 -22.33
CA LYS A 176 50.04 -53.39 -23.18
C LYS A 176 49.75 -53.19 -24.68
N ILE A 177 49.05 -52.11 -25.06
CA ILE A 177 48.78 -51.79 -26.47
C ILE A 177 50.01 -51.16 -27.10
N SER A 178 50.56 -50.13 -26.44
CA SER A 178 51.82 -49.51 -26.85
C SER A 178 53.01 -50.44 -26.59
N ASN A 179 52.89 -51.38 -25.64
CA ASN A 179 53.93 -52.32 -25.25
C ASN A 179 53.48 -53.77 -25.36
N VAL A 180 53.40 -54.28 -26.59
CA VAL A 180 52.95 -55.64 -26.87
C VAL A 180 53.86 -56.68 -26.19
N PRO A 181 53.32 -57.62 -25.38
CA PRO A 181 54.11 -58.63 -24.70
C PRO A 181 54.93 -59.52 -25.64
N ALA A 182 56.09 -59.97 -25.16
CA ALA A 182 57.00 -60.81 -25.93
C ALA A 182 56.32 -62.09 -26.45
N GLY A 183 56.40 -62.34 -27.76
CA GLY A 183 55.73 -63.43 -28.46
C GLY A 183 54.36 -63.10 -29.06
N LEU A 184 53.85 -61.87 -28.89
CA LEU A 184 52.60 -61.38 -29.51
C LEU A 184 52.84 -60.26 -30.54
N GLU A 185 54.09 -59.97 -30.91
CA GLU A 185 54.48 -58.83 -31.76
C GLU A 185 53.85 -58.88 -33.15
N ALA A 186 53.51 -60.07 -33.64
CA ALA A 186 52.81 -60.24 -34.92
C ALA A 186 51.39 -59.62 -34.91
N TYR A 187 50.81 -59.37 -33.73
CA TYR A 187 49.49 -58.78 -33.57
C TYR A 187 49.51 -57.25 -33.38
N SER A 188 50.70 -56.63 -33.29
CA SER A 188 50.83 -55.18 -33.08
C SER A 188 49.98 -54.33 -34.04
N PRO A 189 49.90 -54.61 -35.36
CA PRO A 189 49.06 -53.82 -36.27
C PRO A 189 47.57 -53.78 -35.91
N PHE A 190 47.07 -54.82 -35.24
CA PHE A 190 45.67 -54.90 -34.82
C PHE A 190 45.47 -54.31 -33.43
N LEU A 191 46.39 -54.58 -32.50
CA LEU A 191 46.36 -54.07 -31.13
C LEU A 191 46.49 -52.54 -31.08
N GLN A 192 47.31 -51.96 -31.95
CA GLN A 192 47.57 -50.51 -32.03
C GLN A 192 46.65 -49.78 -33.03
N SER A 193 45.68 -50.48 -33.63
CA SER A 193 44.71 -49.85 -34.52
C SER A 193 43.60 -49.13 -33.75
N GLU A 194 42.92 -48.18 -34.38
CA GLU A 194 41.70 -47.56 -33.84
C GLU A 194 40.58 -48.58 -33.60
N GLU A 195 40.62 -49.71 -34.32
CA GLU A 195 39.65 -50.81 -34.23
C GLU A 195 40.04 -51.91 -33.22
N ASN A 196 41.03 -51.63 -32.35
CA ASN A 196 41.59 -52.64 -31.43
C ASN A 196 40.55 -53.31 -30.52
N VAL A 197 39.56 -52.57 -30.02
CA VAL A 197 38.46 -53.10 -29.21
C VAL A 197 37.60 -54.06 -30.01
N GLN A 198 37.22 -53.68 -31.24
CA GLN A 198 36.37 -54.52 -32.10
C GLN A 198 37.12 -55.79 -32.50
N TRP A 199 38.41 -55.66 -32.81
CA TRP A 199 39.28 -56.77 -33.12
C TRP A 199 39.46 -57.73 -31.93
N LEU A 200 39.66 -57.22 -30.71
CA LEU A 200 39.76 -58.05 -29.51
C LEU A 200 38.45 -58.82 -29.24
N LYS A 201 37.28 -58.17 -29.37
CA LYS A 201 35.97 -58.85 -29.25
C LYS A 201 35.85 -59.99 -30.25
N TRP A 202 36.18 -59.69 -31.51
CA TRP A 202 36.18 -60.66 -32.59
C TRP A 202 37.14 -61.83 -32.33
N GLN A 203 38.34 -61.57 -31.80
CA GLN A 203 39.31 -62.61 -31.45
C GLN A 203 38.82 -63.49 -30.30
N MET A 204 38.21 -62.89 -29.27
CA MET A 204 37.62 -63.60 -28.13
C MET A 204 36.41 -64.46 -28.53
N GLU A 205 35.63 -64.04 -29.51
CA GLU A 205 34.54 -64.83 -30.08
C GLU A 205 35.08 -65.93 -31.01
N GLY A 206 36.07 -65.57 -31.83
CA GLY A 206 36.72 -66.43 -32.80
C GLY A 206 37.41 -67.65 -32.19
N LYS A 207 37.96 -67.53 -30.97
CA LYS A 207 38.62 -68.64 -30.26
C LYS A 207 37.73 -69.88 -30.10
N ARG A 208 36.40 -69.71 -30.06
CA ARG A 208 35.45 -70.83 -29.93
C ARG A 208 35.51 -71.79 -31.13
N TYR A 209 35.91 -71.31 -32.29
CA TYR A 209 36.00 -72.12 -33.51
C TYR A 209 37.27 -72.96 -33.57
N LEU A 210 38.32 -72.61 -32.80
CA LEU A 210 39.56 -73.41 -32.69
C LEU A 210 39.36 -74.75 -31.99
N ALA A 211 38.24 -74.93 -31.28
CA ALA A 211 37.87 -76.22 -30.69
C ALA A 211 37.24 -77.19 -31.72
N LEU A 212 36.89 -76.72 -32.92
CA LEU A 212 36.17 -77.49 -33.94
C LEU A 212 37.10 -78.05 -35.03
N SER A 213 38.26 -77.42 -35.27
CA SER A 213 39.25 -77.81 -36.28
C SER A 213 40.63 -77.27 -35.93
N ASP A 214 41.68 -77.96 -36.36
CA ASP A 214 43.08 -77.49 -36.30
C ASP A 214 43.45 -76.47 -37.39
N ASP A 215 42.51 -76.18 -38.29
CA ASP A 215 42.64 -75.17 -39.35
C ASP A 215 42.12 -73.79 -38.91
N CYS A 216 42.76 -72.73 -39.38
CA CYS A 216 42.33 -71.36 -39.17
C CYS A 216 40.91 -71.14 -39.74
N PRO A 217 39.95 -70.62 -38.94
CA PRO A 217 38.56 -70.43 -39.37
C PRO A 217 38.37 -69.38 -40.48
N TYR A 218 39.40 -68.60 -40.81
CA TYR A 218 39.36 -67.56 -41.85
C TYR A 218 39.97 -67.99 -43.18
N CYS A 219 41.11 -68.67 -43.15
CA CYS A 219 41.88 -69.01 -44.36
C CYS A 219 42.06 -70.51 -44.59
N THR A 220 41.48 -71.35 -43.72
CA THR A 220 41.51 -72.82 -43.79
C THR A 220 42.92 -73.42 -43.90
N GLN A 221 43.93 -72.71 -43.40
CA GLN A 221 45.32 -73.20 -43.30
C GLN A 221 45.55 -73.80 -41.91
N PRO A 222 46.39 -74.84 -41.77
CA PRO A 222 46.75 -75.39 -40.47
C PRO A 222 47.26 -74.31 -39.51
N ALA A 223 46.68 -74.24 -38.32
CA ALA A 223 46.97 -73.23 -37.30
C ALA A 223 47.49 -73.83 -35.99
N THR A 224 47.69 -75.14 -35.91
CA THR A 224 48.05 -75.89 -34.70
C THR A 224 49.27 -75.31 -33.99
N ASP A 225 50.32 -74.94 -34.73
CA ASP A 225 51.56 -74.36 -34.20
C ASP A 225 51.38 -72.93 -33.64
N LYS A 226 50.22 -72.30 -33.88
CA LYS A 226 49.89 -70.94 -33.44
C LYS A 226 48.75 -70.89 -32.42
N HIS A 227 48.14 -72.03 -32.09
CA HIS A 227 47.02 -72.11 -31.14
C HIS A 227 47.38 -71.52 -29.78
N GLU A 228 48.56 -71.84 -29.24
CA GLU A 228 49.06 -71.30 -27.98
C GLU A 228 49.18 -69.78 -28.03
N THR A 229 49.76 -69.24 -29.11
CA THR A 229 49.90 -67.79 -29.32
C THR A 229 48.55 -67.07 -29.45
N ILE A 230 47.57 -67.69 -30.11
CA ILE A 230 46.22 -67.14 -30.26
C ILE A 230 45.48 -67.07 -28.92
N LEU A 231 45.56 -68.13 -28.12
CA LEU A 231 44.93 -68.19 -26.80
C LEU A 231 45.57 -67.22 -25.80
N ARG A 232 46.88 -67.02 -25.90
CA ARG A 232 47.63 -66.09 -25.04
C ARG A 232 47.17 -64.62 -25.17
N ILE A 233 46.51 -64.23 -26.27
CA ILE A 233 45.89 -62.90 -26.39
C ILE A 233 44.74 -62.73 -25.37
N ASP A 234 43.92 -63.75 -25.17
CA ASP A 234 42.78 -63.73 -24.25
C ASP A 234 43.22 -63.72 -22.77
N GLU A 235 44.41 -64.27 -22.49
CA GLU A 235 45.02 -64.24 -21.16
C GLU A 235 45.63 -62.87 -20.83
N GLU A 236 46.22 -62.20 -21.83
CA GLU A 236 46.97 -60.97 -21.64
C GLU A 236 46.13 -59.68 -21.76
N TYR A 237 45.04 -59.70 -22.55
CA TYR A 237 44.20 -58.54 -22.87
C TYR A 237 42.74 -58.72 -22.42
N ASP A 238 42.17 -57.69 -21.78
CA ASP A 238 40.74 -57.61 -21.46
C ASP A 238 40.11 -56.45 -22.25
N THR A 239 39.06 -56.75 -23.02
CA THR A 239 38.41 -55.78 -23.91
C THR A 239 37.92 -54.52 -23.15
N LYS A 240 37.41 -54.67 -21.93
CA LYS A 240 36.90 -53.52 -21.15
C LYS A 240 38.05 -52.65 -20.62
N THR A 241 39.16 -53.25 -20.21
CA THR A 241 40.37 -52.51 -19.84
C THR A 241 40.90 -51.68 -21.02
N ILE A 242 40.87 -52.24 -22.24
CA ILE A 242 41.28 -51.52 -23.46
C ILE A 242 40.29 -50.40 -23.83
N GLU A 243 38.98 -50.63 -23.76
CA GLU A 243 37.97 -49.57 -23.92
C GLU A 243 38.20 -48.40 -22.95
N HIS A 244 38.51 -48.69 -21.68
CA HIS A 244 38.83 -47.65 -20.69
C HIS A 244 40.16 -46.95 -20.94
N LEU A 245 41.16 -47.64 -21.50
CA LEU A 245 42.44 -47.04 -21.87
C LEU A 245 42.29 -46.08 -23.06
N ASN A 246 41.60 -46.50 -24.13
CA ASN A 246 41.32 -45.62 -25.27
C ASN A 246 40.51 -44.39 -24.83
N ALA A 247 39.49 -44.56 -23.99
CA ALA A 247 38.72 -43.44 -23.45
C ALA A 247 39.58 -42.48 -22.60
N LEU A 248 40.57 -43.00 -21.86
CA LEU A 248 41.51 -42.15 -21.11
C LEU A 248 42.43 -41.36 -22.05
N ILE A 249 42.95 -42.01 -23.09
CA ILE A 249 43.80 -41.38 -24.11
C ILE A 249 43.05 -40.23 -24.78
N GLU A 250 41.83 -40.50 -25.24
CA GLU A 250 40.96 -39.49 -25.87
C GLU A 250 40.69 -38.30 -24.95
N ILE A 251 40.41 -38.54 -23.66
CA ILE A 251 40.22 -37.49 -22.65
C ILE A 251 41.51 -36.68 -22.43
N ILE A 252 42.67 -37.32 -22.37
CA ILE A 252 43.94 -36.61 -22.14
C ILE A 252 44.37 -35.83 -23.38
N GLU A 253 44.21 -36.39 -24.58
CA GLU A 253 44.53 -35.72 -25.85
C GLU A 253 43.64 -34.50 -26.09
N SER A 254 42.32 -34.65 -25.91
CA SER A 254 41.37 -33.54 -26.06
C SER A 254 41.59 -32.41 -25.06
N LEU A 255 42.15 -32.71 -23.89
CA LEU A 255 42.37 -31.73 -22.81
C LEU A 255 43.84 -31.33 -22.64
N SER A 256 44.71 -31.80 -23.54
CA SER A 256 46.16 -31.53 -23.53
C SER A 256 46.47 -30.02 -23.52
N ASP A 257 45.61 -29.24 -24.17
CA ASP A 257 45.71 -27.78 -24.24
C ASP A 257 45.56 -27.07 -22.88
N TYR A 258 45.06 -27.73 -21.83
CA TYR A 258 44.92 -27.15 -20.49
C TYR A 258 46.12 -27.38 -19.58
N PHE A 259 46.94 -28.39 -19.86
CA PHE A 259 48.07 -28.78 -19.02
C PHE A 259 49.37 -28.06 -19.40
N SER A 260 50.27 -27.92 -18.44
CA SER A 260 51.63 -27.45 -18.73
C SER A 260 52.41 -28.50 -19.53
N ASP A 261 53.43 -28.08 -20.27
CA ASP A 261 54.26 -29.00 -21.09
C ASP A 261 54.86 -30.14 -20.24
N ASP A 262 55.25 -29.85 -19.01
CA ASP A 262 55.76 -30.82 -18.03
C ASP A 262 54.68 -31.82 -17.58
N ALA A 263 53.47 -31.33 -17.32
CA ALA A 263 52.35 -32.17 -16.93
C ALA A 263 51.89 -33.06 -18.09
N ASN A 264 51.83 -32.53 -19.31
CA ASN A 264 51.56 -33.30 -20.52
C ASN A 264 52.61 -34.39 -20.77
N GLY A 265 53.90 -34.07 -20.59
CA GLY A 265 54.99 -35.04 -20.70
C GLY A 265 54.83 -36.18 -19.68
N THR A 266 54.51 -35.83 -18.43
CA THR A 266 54.29 -36.81 -17.36
C THR A 266 53.04 -37.65 -17.61
N LEU A 267 51.91 -37.05 -18.00
CA LEU A 267 50.68 -37.76 -18.36
C LEU A 267 50.90 -38.72 -19.54
N SER A 268 51.63 -38.29 -20.57
CA SER A 268 51.97 -39.14 -21.72
C SER A 268 52.81 -40.35 -21.27
N SER A 269 53.81 -40.13 -20.41
CA SER A 269 54.62 -41.22 -19.86
C SER A 269 53.82 -42.22 -19.02
N ILE A 270 52.81 -41.74 -18.29
CA ILE A 270 51.89 -42.58 -17.50
C ILE A 270 51.02 -43.44 -18.42
N ILE A 271 50.49 -42.85 -19.50
CA ILE A 271 49.71 -43.56 -20.51
C ILE A 271 50.55 -44.60 -21.24
N GLU A 272 51.82 -44.32 -21.52
CA GLU A 272 52.71 -45.22 -22.27
C GLU A 272 53.39 -46.29 -21.38
N SER A 273 53.21 -46.22 -20.06
CA SER A 273 53.91 -47.08 -19.11
C SER A 273 53.56 -48.57 -19.28
N GLN A 274 54.60 -49.42 -19.22
CA GLN A 274 54.49 -50.88 -19.31
C GLN A 274 53.92 -51.54 -18.06
N THR A 275 53.98 -50.85 -16.93
CA THR A 275 53.64 -51.38 -15.61
C THR A 275 52.45 -50.65 -15.01
N ALA A 276 51.90 -51.19 -13.92
CA ALA A 276 50.90 -50.46 -13.14
C ALA A 276 51.50 -49.16 -12.58
N LEU A 277 50.63 -48.20 -12.23
CA LEU A 277 51.04 -46.92 -11.65
C LEU A 277 51.93 -47.10 -10.41
N THR A 278 53.04 -46.38 -10.41
CA THR A 278 53.89 -46.22 -9.22
C THR A 278 53.18 -45.34 -8.18
N ASP A 279 53.70 -45.30 -6.96
CA ASP A 279 53.12 -44.44 -5.92
C ASP A 279 53.40 -42.95 -6.24
N GLU A 280 54.51 -42.65 -6.91
CA GLU A 280 54.83 -41.34 -7.46
C GLU A 280 53.80 -40.90 -8.52
N ASP A 281 53.42 -41.77 -9.46
CA ASP A 281 52.39 -41.48 -10.48
C ASP A 281 51.03 -41.18 -9.83
N LYS A 282 50.66 -41.94 -8.79
CA LYS A 282 49.40 -41.72 -8.05
C LYS A 282 49.39 -40.38 -7.32
N LEU A 283 50.52 -39.97 -6.74
CA LEU A 283 50.67 -38.66 -6.10
C LEU A 283 50.55 -37.52 -7.12
N PHE A 284 51.18 -37.66 -8.29
CA PHE A 284 51.07 -36.70 -9.38
C PHE A 284 49.63 -36.57 -9.88
N LEU A 285 48.95 -37.69 -10.17
CA LEU A 285 47.55 -37.71 -10.59
C LEU A 285 46.61 -37.12 -9.52
N SER A 286 46.90 -37.33 -8.23
CA SER A 286 46.16 -36.68 -7.14
C SER A 286 46.31 -35.16 -7.19
N SER A 287 47.53 -34.67 -7.37
CA SER A 287 47.80 -33.23 -7.48
C SER A 287 47.05 -32.59 -8.65
N ILE A 288 47.04 -33.26 -9.81
CA ILE A 288 46.26 -32.82 -10.98
C ILE A 288 44.77 -32.74 -10.63
N LYS A 289 44.22 -33.79 -10.02
CA LYS A 289 42.81 -33.83 -9.65
C LYS A 289 42.43 -32.66 -8.72
N ASP A 290 43.24 -32.41 -7.69
CA ASP A 290 43.00 -31.36 -6.71
C ASP A 290 43.06 -29.97 -7.37
N GLN A 291 43.99 -29.76 -8.31
CA GLN A 291 44.09 -28.52 -9.07
C GLN A 291 42.87 -28.30 -9.99
N ILE A 292 42.40 -29.35 -10.67
CA ILE A 292 41.19 -29.30 -11.52
C ILE A 292 39.95 -28.99 -10.69
N GLU A 293 39.78 -29.68 -9.56
CA GLU A 293 38.65 -29.47 -8.66
C GLU A 293 38.62 -28.04 -8.12
N LEU A 294 39.78 -27.54 -7.69
CA LEU A 294 39.93 -26.17 -7.21
C LEU A 294 39.59 -25.15 -8.31
N LEU A 295 40.14 -25.31 -9.51
CA LEU A 295 39.88 -24.40 -10.61
C LEU A 295 38.40 -24.40 -11.02
N ASN A 296 37.81 -25.59 -11.19
CA ASN A 296 36.40 -25.75 -11.53
C ASN A 296 35.47 -25.14 -10.47
N SER A 297 35.80 -25.31 -9.17
CA SER A 297 35.04 -24.71 -8.07
C SER A 297 35.10 -23.17 -8.10
N LYS A 298 36.27 -22.58 -8.38
CA LYS A 298 36.42 -21.13 -8.51
C LYS A 298 35.67 -20.59 -9.72
N LEU A 299 35.77 -21.25 -10.88
CA LEU A 299 35.01 -20.87 -12.08
C LEU A 299 33.49 -20.94 -11.87
N THR A 300 33.01 -21.99 -11.19
CA THR A 300 31.60 -22.13 -10.84
C THR A 300 31.14 -21.02 -9.89
N ALA A 301 31.96 -20.69 -8.89
CA ALA A 301 31.67 -19.60 -7.96
C ALA A 301 31.63 -18.22 -8.65
N LEU A 302 32.46 -18.01 -9.68
CA LEU A 302 32.44 -16.79 -10.50
C LEU A 302 31.14 -16.64 -11.30
N GLN A 303 30.62 -17.74 -11.86
CA GLN A 303 29.34 -17.72 -12.58
C GLN A 303 28.12 -17.55 -11.65
N GLY A 304 28.26 -17.94 -10.38
CA GLY A 304 27.21 -17.81 -9.36
C GLY A 304 27.12 -16.44 -8.66
N ILE A 305 27.89 -15.44 -9.11
CA ILE A 305 27.83 -14.08 -8.56
C ILE A 305 26.51 -13.41 -8.99
N ASP A 306 25.60 -13.18 -8.03
CA ASP A 306 24.33 -12.49 -8.25
C ASP A 306 23.95 -11.56 -7.07
N PHE A 307 22.86 -10.80 -7.24
CA PHE A 307 22.32 -9.91 -6.21
C PHE A 307 21.98 -10.64 -4.90
N HIS A 308 21.37 -11.82 -5.01
CA HIS A 308 20.90 -12.57 -3.86
C HIS A 308 22.05 -13.08 -2.99
N ASN A 309 23.18 -13.43 -3.59
CA ASN A 309 24.39 -13.90 -2.90
C ASN A 309 25.23 -12.75 -2.34
N LEU A 310 25.15 -11.55 -2.92
CA LEU A 310 26.00 -10.42 -2.54
C LEU A 310 25.34 -9.40 -1.61
N LYS A 311 24.01 -9.21 -1.64
CA LYS A 311 23.33 -8.15 -0.86
C LYS A 311 23.57 -8.17 0.65
N ASP A 312 23.79 -9.36 1.21
CA ASP A 312 23.94 -9.61 2.65
C ASP A 312 25.43 -9.77 3.05
N VAL A 313 26.37 -9.63 2.11
CA VAL A 313 27.81 -9.70 2.37
C VAL A 313 28.26 -8.42 3.09
N THR A 314 28.91 -8.57 4.23
CA THR A 314 29.48 -7.46 5.01
C THR A 314 30.84 -7.04 4.47
N ASP A 315 31.66 -8.01 4.04
CA ASP A 315 32.99 -7.78 3.48
C ASP A 315 33.09 -8.31 2.05
N TYR A 316 32.72 -7.43 1.10
CA TYR A 316 32.81 -7.75 -0.32
C TYR A 316 34.26 -7.88 -0.80
N ASP A 317 35.22 -7.20 -0.17
CA ASP A 317 36.61 -7.20 -0.63
C ASP A 317 37.24 -8.57 -0.36
N ALA A 318 37.00 -9.12 0.83
CA ALA A 318 37.40 -10.50 1.16
C ALA A 318 36.75 -11.51 0.22
N LYS A 319 35.49 -11.32 -0.17
CA LYS A 319 34.77 -12.25 -1.05
C LYS A 319 35.31 -12.24 -2.48
N ILE A 320 35.62 -11.06 -3.03
CA ILE A 320 36.26 -10.93 -4.36
C ILE A 320 37.66 -11.53 -4.33
N LEU A 321 38.41 -11.28 -3.26
CA LEU A 321 39.78 -11.74 -3.12
C LEU A 321 39.85 -13.27 -3.01
N ASP A 322 38.87 -13.90 -2.34
CA ASP A 322 38.69 -15.36 -2.34
C ASP A 322 38.44 -15.89 -3.76
N LEU A 323 37.68 -15.20 -4.61
CA LEU A 323 37.38 -15.67 -5.97
C LEU A 323 38.56 -15.55 -6.95
N ARG A 324 39.61 -14.80 -6.61
CA ARG A 324 40.78 -14.61 -7.47
C ARG A 324 41.55 -15.91 -7.64
N ILE A 325 41.83 -16.27 -8.89
CA ILE A 325 42.55 -17.51 -9.23
C ILE A 325 44.04 -17.21 -9.34
N ASN A 326 44.86 -17.88 -8.53
CA ASN A 326 46.32 -17.76 -8.58
C ASN A 326 46.92 -18.96 -9.33
N MET A 327 47.32 -18.73 -10.59
CA MET A 327 47.90 -19.76 -11.45
C MET A 327 49.27 -20.27 -10.98
N ASP A 328 50.02 -19.50 -10.19
CA ASP A 328 51.31 -19.95 -9.62
C ASP A 328 51.13 -21.13 -8.65
N ARG A 329 49.91 -21.32 -8.14
CA ARG A 329 49.53 -22.43 -7.25
C ARG A 329 48.92 -23.62 -7.99
N LEU A 330 48.76 -23.52 -9.30
CA LEU A 330 48.15 -24.54 -10.17
C LEU A 330 49.11 -24.93 -11.33
N PRO A 331 50.34 -25.38 -11.03
CA PRO A 331 51.40 -25.55 -12.03
C PRO A 331 51.15 -26.66 -13.05
N SER A 332 50.28 -27.63 -12.75
CA SER A 332 50.01 -28.76 -13.65
C SER A 332 49.00 -28.38 -14.74
N ILE A 333 48.15 -27.38 -14.49
CA ILE A 333 47.11 -26.90 -15.42
C ILE A 333 47.40 -25.47 -15.91
N SER A 334 48.65 -25.03 -15.88
CA SER A 334 49.09 -23.66 -16.22
C SER A 334 49.52 -23.50 -17.69
N SER A 335 48.82 -24.14 -18.63
CA SER A 335 49.08 -23.94 -20.05
C SER A 335 48.88 -22.48 -20.48
N LYS A 336 49.39 -22.12 -21.66
CA LYS A 336 49.14 -20.78 -22.24
C LYS A 336 47.65 -20.50 -22.42
N SER A 337 46.87 -21.51 -22.82
CA SER A 337 45.42 -21.40 -23.02
C SER A 337 44.71 -21.15 -21.68
N THR A 338 44.99 -21.98 -20.68
CA THR A 338 44.42 -21.85 -19.33
C THR A 338 44.76 -20.49 -18.71
N CYS A 339 46.02 -20.07 -18.80
CA CYS A 339 46.45 -18.77 -18.28
C CYS A 339 45.70 -17.62 -18.96
N ALA A 340 45.48 -17.68 -20.28
CA ALA A 340 44.75 -16.64 -20.99
C ALA A 340 43.28 -16.53 -20.54
N ILE A 341 42.60 -17.67 -20.35
CA ILE A 341 41.21 -17.68 -19.85
C ILE A 341 41.16 -17.16 -18.41
N VAL A 342 42.03 -17.66 -17.53
CA VAL A 342 42.09 -17.23 -16.13
C VAL A 342 42.47 -15.75 -15.98
N SER A 343 43.38 -15.24 -16.81
CA SER A 343 43.70 -13.81 -16.85
C SER A 343 42.48 -12.97 -17.18
N LYS A 344 41.68 -13.35 -18.19
CA LYS A 344 40.42 -12.66 -18.49
C LYS A 344 39.45 -12.69 -17.30
N CYS A 345 39.35 -13.83 -16.60
CA CYS A 345 38.53 -13.93 -15.39
C CYS A 345 39.00 -12.98 -14.28
N ASN A 346 40.31 -12.92 -14.04
CA ASN A 346 40.90 -12.04 -13.03
C ASN A 346 40.78 -10.55 -13.40
N GLU A 347 40.93 -10.19 -14.68
CA GLU A 347 40.69 -8.83 -15.17
C GLU A 347 39.23 -8.42 -14.99
N LYS A 348 38.30 -9.33 -15.31
CA LYS A 348 36.86 -9.16 -15.05
C LYS A 348 36.55 -8.99 -13.55
N LEU A 349 37.21 -9.77 -12.68
CA LEU A 349 37.14 -9.60 -11.23
C LEU A 349 37.66 -8.23 -10.77
N ASP A 350 38.75 -7.74 -11.36
CA ASP A 350 39.32 -6.42 -11.04
C ASP A 350 38.33 -5.29 -11.41
N LEU A 351 37.65 -5.41 -12.57
CA LEU A 351 36.56 -4.51 -12.96
C LEU A 351 35.38 -4.55 -11.96
N ILE A 352 35.03 -5.75 -11.48
CA ILE A 352 33.99 -5.93 -10.47
C ILE A 352 34.41 -5.32 -9.13
N GLY A 353 35.67 -5.47 -8.73
CA GLY A 353 36.25 -4.80 -7.55
C GLY A 353 36.07 -3.28 -7.59
N ALA A 354 36.35 -2.67 -8.75
CA ALA A 354 36.15 -1.23 -8.95
C ALA A 354 34.67 -0.83 -8.86
N LYS A 355 33.75 -1.63 -9.43
CA LYS A 355 32.30 -1.37 -9.39
C LYS A 355 31.66 -1.67 -8.03
N ILE A 356 32.20 -2.60 -7.25
CA ILE A 356 31.70 -2.95 -5.91
C ILE A 356 31.85 -1.79 -4.93
N GLY A 357 32.86 -0.93 -5.10
CA GLY A 357 32.96 0.31 -4.33
C GLY A 357 31.76 1.24 -4.54
N LEU A 358 31.32 1.41 -5.79
CA LEU A 358 30.12 2.19 -6.13
C LEU A 358 28.86 1.53 -5.54
N LEU A 359 28.73 0.21 -5.69
CA LEU A 359 27.62 -0.56 -5.14
C LEU A 359 27.51 -0.44 -3.61
N LYS A 360 28.64 -0.54 -2.88
CA LYS A 360 28.70 -0.29 -1.43
C LYS A 360 28.19 1.10 -1.10
N GLY A 361 28.59 2.11 -1.87
CA GLY A 361 28.11 3.48 -1.77
C GLY A 361 26.60 3.58 -1.93
N SER A 362 26.05 3.01 -3.01
CA SER A 362 24.62 3.02 -3.32
C SER A 362 23.79 2.30 -2.25
N ILE A 363 24.23 1.11 -1.79
CA ILE A 363 23.56 0.37 -0.71
C ILE A 363 23.59 1.15 0.62
N ALA A 364 24.73 1.74 0.97
CA ALA A 364 24.85 2.54 2.19
C ALA A 364 24.00 3.81 2.13
N ALA A 365 23.95 4.46 0.97
CA ALA A 365 23.09 5.63 0.73
C ALA A 365 21.60 5.27 0.86
N HIS A 366 21.18 4.16 0.23
CA HIS A 366 19.81 3.65 0.33
C HIS A 366 19.43 3.30 1.79
N LYS A 367 20.30 2.59 2.54
CA LYS A 367 20.06 2.29 3.96
C LYS A 367 19.92 3.55 4.82
N ARG A 368 20.76 4.57 4.59
CA ARG A 368 20.66 5.85 5.32
C ARG A 368 19.37 6.58 5.01
N GLN A 369 18.99 6.65 3.74
CA GLN A 369 17.74 7.29 3.32
C GLN A 369 16.52 6.62 3.94
N VAL A 370 16.45 5.28 3.89
CA VAL A 370 15.38 4.52 4.53
C VAL A 370 15.31 4.83 6.03
N ALA A 371 16.44 4.87 6.73
CA ALA A 371 16.48 5.23 8.14
C ALA A 371 16.01 6.67 8.41
N THR A 372 16.40 7.63 7.57
CA THR A 372 15.93 9.03 7.67
C THR A 372 14.43 9.14 7.43
N LEU A 373 13.90 8.41 6.45
CA LEU A 373 12.49 8.40 6.10
C LEU A 373 11.63 7.77 7.21
N ILE A 374 12.09 6.65 7.79
CA ILE A 374 11.47 6.02 8.96
C ILE A 374 11.37 7.04 10.09
N LYS A 375 12.50 7.64 10.46
CA LYS A 375 12.55 8.59 11.57
C LYS A 375 11.65 9.81 11.33
N SER A 376 11.68 10.36 10.12
CA SER A 376 10.84 11.52 9.78
C SER A 376 9.36 11.19 9.87
N ASN A 377 8.93 9.99 9.45
CA ASN A 377 7.53 9.57 9.55
C ASN A 377 7.13 9.27 10.99
N GLU A 378 7.99 8.60 11.76
CA GLU A 378 7.78 8.36 13.19
C GLU A 378 7.61 9.67 13.96
N ASP A 379 8.54 10.62 13.79
CA ASP A 379 8.50 11.93 14.44
C ASP A 379 7.20 12.65 14.06
N SER A 380 6.82 12.62 12.78
CA SER A 380 5.63 13.28 12.27
C SER A 380 4.30 12.70 12.80
N ILE A 381 4.21 11.37 12.88
CA ILE A 381 3.03 10.69 13.44
C ILE A 381 2.98 10.91 14.97
N ASN A 382 4.11 10.77 15.66
CA ASN A 382 4.18 10.93 17.10
C ASN A 382 3.90 12.36 17.56
N GLU A 383 4.34 13.38 16.80
CA GLU A 383 4.00 14.78 17.04
C GLU A 383 2.48 14.99 16.91
N PHE A 384 1.85 14.45 15.87
CA PHE A 384 0.39 14.50 15.72
C PHE A 384 -0.34 13.84 16.89
N LEU A 385 0.08 12.64 17.31
CA LEU A 385 -0.56 11.93 18.42
C LEU A 385 -0.45 12.72 19.72
N LYS A 386 0.72 13.32 19.96
CA LYS A 386 0.97 14.18 21.12
C LYS A 386 0.10 15.44 21.09
N ASP A 387 0.04 16.13 19.96
CA ASP A 387 -0.75 17.36 19.79
C ASP A 387 -2.26 17.12 19.94
N ALA A 388 -2.73 15.94 19.52
CA ALA A 388 -4.11 15.51 19.70
C ALA A 388 -4.38 14.89 21.08
N GLY A 389 -3.37 14.79 21.96
CA GLY A 389 -3.53 14.28 23.32
C GLY A 389 -3.81 12.79 23.39
N PHE A 390 -3.21 11.99 22.50
CA PHE A 390 -3.23 10.53 22.55
C PHE A 390 -1.99 9.99 23.28
N ASP A 391 -2.19 9.07 24.23
CA ASP A 391 -1.11 8.47 25.04
C ASP A 391 -0.40 7.30 24.33
N TYR A 392 -0.19 7.44 23.03
CA TYR A 392 0.41 6.43 22.19
C TYR A 392 1.57 6.99 21.37
N SER A 393 2.54 6.12 21.10
CA SER A 393 3.64 6.36 20.18
C SER A 393 3.78 5.20 19.21
N VAL A 394 4.32 5.51 18.04
CA VAL A 394 4.54 4.61 16.93
C VAL A 394 6.03 4.42 16.73
N CYS A 395 6.43 3.17 16.45
CA CYS A 395 7.79 2.76 16.15
C CYS A 395 7.78 1.78 14.98
N VAL A 396 8.75 1.89 14.08
CA VAL A 396 8.92 1.03 12.92
C VAL A 396 10.08 0.06 13.18
N GLU A 397 9.75 -1.22 13.24
CA GLU A 397 10.72 -2.29 13.42
C GLU A 397 11.04 -2.98 12.10
N SER A 398 12.31 -3.38 11.92
CA SER A 398 12.74 -4.25 10.83
C SER A 398 12.61 -5.72 11.25
N ALA A 399 11.59 -6.41 10.75
CA ALA A 399 11.37 -7.85 10.97
C ALA A 399 11.33 -8.60 9.64
N ASP A 400 12.08 -9.70 9.51
CA ASP A 400 12.07 -10.59 8.34
C ASP A 400 12.24 -9.88 6.98
N ARG A 401 13.14 -8.89 6.91
CA ARG A 401 13.42 -8.08 5.70
C ARG A 401 12.26 -7.16 5.28
N THR A 402 11.27 -6.95 6.15
CA THR A 402 10.18 -5.98 5.99
C THR A 402 10.17 -5.00 7.15
N TYR A 403 9.73 -3.77 6.91
CA TYR A 403 9.50 -2.83 8.00
C TYR A 403 8.04 -2.89 8.41
N ARG A 404 7.80 -3.00 9.72
CA ARG A 404 6.46 -3.06 10.29
C ARG A 404 6.30 -1.96 11.32
N MET A 405 5.22 -1.23 11.19
CA MET A 405 4.87 -0.19 12.16
C MET A 405 4.07 -0.79 13.32
N ARG A 406 4.52 -0.50 14.54
CA ARG A 406 3.95 -1.00 15.79
C ARG A 406 3.56 0.14 16.72
N LEU A 407 2.47 -0.07 17.43
CA LEU A 407 1.95 0.86 18.42
C LEU A 407 2.51 0.54 19.80
N ARG A 408 2.81 1.56 20.58
CA ARG A 408 3.17 1.46 21.98
C ARG A 408 2.36 2.49 22.78
N HIS A 409 1.76 2.06 23.88
CA HIS A 409 1.19 3.00 24.86
C HIS A 409 2.33 3.62 25.67
N ASN A 410 2.26 4.91 25.99
CA ASN A 410 3.38 5.62 26.63
C ASN A 410 3.74 5.06 28.02
N ASP A 411 2.77 4.50 28.74
CA ASP A 411 2.98 3.80 30.02
C ASP A 411 3.33 2.31 29.90
N PHE A 412 3.49 1.79 28.68
CA PHE A 412 3.77 0.37 28.44
C PHE A 412 5.11 0.18 27.75
N SER A 413 5.92 -0.74 28.27
CA SER A 413 7.28 -0.97 27.76
C SER A 413 7.33 -1.81 26.48
N SER A 414 6.26 -2.54 26.18
CA SER A 414 6.14 -3.39 24.99
C SER A 414 5.15 -2.82 23.97
N PHE A 415 4.98 -3.49 22.84
CA PHE A 415 4.00 -3.11 21.82
C PHE A 415 2.59 -3.55 22.19
N VAL A 416 1.61 -2.77 21.75
CA VAL A 416 0.19 -3.11 21.89
C VAL A 416 -0.12 -4.22 20.91
N GLU A 417 -0.30 -5.44 21.41
CA GLU A 417 -0.88 -6.53 20.64
C GLU A 417 -2.40 -6.34 20.54
N GLN A 418 -3.01 -6.68 19.40
CA GLN A 418 -4.46 -6.54 19.19
C GLN A 418 -4.99 -5.10 19.40
N GLY A 419 -4.35 -4.09 18.79
CA GLY A 419 -4.75 -2.68 18.91
C GLY A 419 -6.23 -2.40 18.62
N SER A 420 -6.89 -3.21 17.78
CA SER A 420 -8.33 -3.13 17.53
C SER A 420 -9.22 -3.43 18.75
N GLN A 421 -8.71 -4.13 19.78
CA GLN A 421 -9.45 -4.40 21.03
C GLN A 421 -9.19 -3.37 22.13
N HIS A 422 -8.06 -2.67 22.07
CA HIS A 422 -7.62 -1.76 23.13
C HIS A 422 -7.83 -0.28 22.79
N LEU A 423 -7.88 0.08 21.51
CA LEU A 423 -8.13 1.46 21.07
C LEU A 423 -9.63 1.79 21.07
N SER A 424 -9.96 2.97 21.59
CA SER A 424 -11.27 3.59 21.44
C SER A 424 -11.59 3.90 19.97
N PHE A 425 -12.86 4.14 19.67
CA PHE A 425 -13.30 4.49 18.31
C PHE A 425 -12.61 5.77 17.80
N GLY A 426 -12.47 6.79 18.64
CA GLY A 426 -11.75 8.01 18.28
C GLY A 426 -10.28 7.76 17.95
N GLU A 427 -9.57 6.99 18.77
CA GLU A 427 -8.15 6.67 18.51
C GLU A 427 -7.98 5.92 17.19
N LYS A 428 -8.81 4.90 16.95
CA LYS A 428 -8.83 4.17 15.67
C LYS A 428 -8.97 5.12 14.49
N ASN A 429 -9.93 6.04 14.56
CA ASN A 429 -10.17 7.01 13.49
C ASN A 429 -8.98 7.96 13.31
N ALA A 430 -8.34 8.42 14.39
CA ALA A 430 -7.18 9.32 14.30
C ALA A 430 -5.99 8.62 13.64
N PHE A 431 -5.71 7.37 14.00
CA PHE A 431 -4.67 6.57 13.36
C PHE A 431 -4.99 6.33 11.88
N ALA A 432 -6.19 5.89 11.56
CA ALA A 432 -6.58 5.68 10.16
C ALA A 432 -6.45 6.98 9.34
N LEU A 433 -6.83 8.12 9.91
CA LEU A 433 -6.83 9.41 9.23
C LEU A 433 -5.41 9.94 8.95
N ILE A 434 -4.49 9.83 9.91
CA ILE A 434 -3.10 10.25 9.67
C ILE A 434 -2.43 9.35 8.62
N LEU A 435 -2.74 8.06 8.62
CA LEU A 435 -2.22 7.10 7.65
C LEU A 435 -2.80 7.33 6.27
N PHE A 436 -4.11 7.62 6.19
CA PHE A 436 -4.76 8.06 4.97
C PHE A 436 -4.08 9.30 4.39
N MET A 437 -3.75 10.28 5.25
CA MET A 437 -3.02 11.47 4.82
C MET A 437 -1.67 11.11 4.18
N HIS A 438 -0.85 10.27 4.81
CA HIS A 438 0.43 9.84 4.22
C HIS A 438 0.23 9.04 2.92
N HIS A 439 -0.77 8.16 2.86
CA HIS A 439 -1.10 7.40 1.66
C HIS A 439 -1.45 8.33 0.49
N VAL A 440 -2.31 9.31 0.72
CA VAL A 440 -2.76 10.27 -0.29
C VAL A 440 -1.65 11.21 -0.75
N LEU A 441 -0.77 11.64 0.16
CA LEU A 441 0.40 12.46 -0.19
C LEU A 441 1.36 11.72 -1.12
N LYS A 442 1.41 10.40 -1.01
CA LYS A 442 2.18 9.53 -1.89
C LYS A 442 1.47 9.27 -3.22
N THR A 443 0.20 8.84 -3.20
CA THR A 443 -0.52 8.44 -4.43
C THR A 443 -0.99 9.61 -5.27
N LYS A 444 -1.09 10.82 -4.69
CA LYS A 444 -1.43 12.07 -5.36
C LYS A 444 -2.70 11.96 -6.24
N PRO A 445 -3.85 11.56 -5.67
CA PRO A 445 -5.11 11.45 -6.42
C PRO A 445 -5.62 12.82 -6.88
N ASP A 446 -6.48 12.82 -7.91
CA ASP A 446 -7.12 14.03 -8.45
C ASP A 446 -8.09 14.66 -7.44
N LEU A 447 -8.78 13.82 -6.65
CA LEU A 447 -9.70 14.24 -5.59
C LEU A 447 -9.50 13.44 -4.30
N ILE A 448 -9.47 14.14 -3.18
CA ILE A 448 -9.47 13.56 -1.83
C ILE A 448 -10.86 13.76 -1.23
N VAL A 449 -11.55 12.69 -0.84
CA VAL A 449 -12.86 12.76 -0.19
C VAL A 449 -12.72 12.37 1.28
N LEU A 450 -13.20 13.24 2.16
CA LEU A 450 -13.26 12.98 3.60
C LEU A 450 -14.74 12.96 4.02
N ASP A 451 -15.29 11.79 4.31
CA ASP A 451 -16.70 11.62 4.70
C ASP A 451 -16.85 11.57 6.23
N ASP A 452 -17.31 12.67 6.82
CA ASP A 452 -17.47 12.88 8.27
C ASP A 452 -16.22 12.49 9.09
N PRO A 453 -14.99 12.89 8.68
CA PRO A 453 -13.74 12.34 9.19
C PRO A 453 -13.47 12.66 10.66
N ILE A 454 -14.11 13.72 11.20
CA ILE A 454 -13.82 14.25 12.53
C ILE A 454 -14.98 14.16 13.53
N SER A 455 -16.09 13.53 13.14
CA SER A 455 -17.32 13.50 13.93
C SER A 455 -17.17 12.77 15.27
N SER A 456 -16.23 11.83 15.36
CA SER A 456 -15.96 11.02 16.56
C SER A 456 -15.09 11.70 17.61
N PHE A 457 -14.59 12.92 17.36
CA PHE A 457 -13.61 13.58 18.23
C PHE A 457 -14.21 14.66 19.13
N ASP A 458 -13.58 14.87 20.28
CA ASP A 458 -13.84 16.05 21.11
C ASP A 458 -13.36 17.34 20.43
N LYS A 459 -13.82 18.49 20.93
CA LYS A 459 -13.57 19.81 20.32
C LYS A 459 -12.08 20.12 20.15
N ASN A 460 -11.25 19.77 21.14
CA ASN A 460 -9.80 20.06 21.09
C ASN A 460 -9.10 19.18 20.04
N LYS A 461 -9.47 17.90 19.97
CA LYS A 461 -8.95 16.96 18.97
C LYS A 461 -9.38 17.32 17.55
N LYS A 462 -10.63 17.75 17.36
CA LYS A 462 -11.12 18.26 16.05
C LYS A 462 -10.21 19.34 15.49
N PHE A 463 -9.86 20.34 16.32
CA PHE A 463 -8.95 21.42 15.92
C PHE A 463 -7.55 20.92 15.56
N ALA A 464 -6.95 20.06 16.39
CA ALA A 464 -5.61 19.50 16.14
C ALA A 464 -5.55 18.71 14.82
N ILE A 465 -6.58 17.90 14.56
CA ILE A 465 -6.71 17.12 13.33
C ILE A 465 -6.85 18.03 12.11
N ILE A 466 -7.75 19.00 12.17
CA ILE A 466 -7.98 19.96 11.08
C ILE A 466 -6.68 20.74 10.77
N LYS A 467 -5.97 21.21 11.80
CA LYS A 467 -4.68 21.87 11.63
C LYS A 467 -3.64 20.95 10.98
N ARG A 468 -3.55 19.69 11.41
CA ARG A 468 -2.60 18.71 10.85
C ARG A 468 -2.88 18.42 9.37
N LEU A 469 -4.14 18.20 9.03
CA LEU A 469 -4.55 17.79 7.68
C LEU A 469 -4.43 18.90 6.63
N PHE A 470 -4.49 20.17 7.03
CA PHE A 470 -4.58 21.26 6.06
C PHE A 470 -3.53 22.36 6.22
N VAL A 471 -2.98 22.57 7.43
CA VAL A 471 -2.08 23.71 7.72
C VAL A 471 -0.63 23.30 7.90
N SER A 472 -0.37 22.17 8.56
CA SER A 472 0.99 21.71 8.83
C SER A 472 1.77 21.35 7.55
N ALA A 473 3.09 21.24 7.65
CA ALA A 473 3.91 20.73 6.55
C ALA A 473 3.51 19.28 6.18
N ASN A 474 3.63 18.92 4.90
CA ASN A 474 3.18 17.63 4.35
C ASN A 474 1.72 17.34 4.71
N SER A 475 0.82 18.19 4.22
CA SER A 475 -0.62 18.15 4.45
C SER A 475 -1.38 18.28 3.12
N PHE A 476 -2.72 18.29 3.16
CA PHE A 476 -3.56 18.46 1.98
C PHE A 476 -3.61 19.90 1.43
N GLN A 477 -2.68 20.75 1.83
CA GLN A 477 -2.56 22.11 1.29
C GLN A 477 -2.35 22.08 -0.24
N ASN A 478 -3.08 22.95 -0.95
CA ASN A 478 -3.08 23.04 -2.42
C ASN A 478 -3.47 21.73 -3.12
N LYS A 479 -4.28 20.88 -2.46
CA LYS A 479 -4.92 19.71 -3.07
C LYS A 479 -6.43 19.95 -3.20
N THR A 480 -7.06 19.28 -4.15
CA THR A 480 -8.52 19.28 -4.27
C THR A 480 -9.09 18.32 -3.23
N VAL A 481 -9.69 18.86 -2.18
CA VAL A 481 -10.29 18.06 -1.09
C VAL A 481 -11.79 18.35 -1.03
N LEU A 482 -12.60 17.30 -0.91
CA LEU A 482 -14.02 17.36 -0.64
C LEU A 482 -14.28 16.87 0.79
N LEU A 483 -14.48 17.81 1.71
CA LEU A 483 -14.82 17.53 3.11
C LEU A 483 -16.33 17.55 3.28
N MET A 484 -16.93 16.37 3.41
CA MET A 484 -18.34 16.22 3.75
C MET A 484 -18.46 16.18 5.28
N THR A 485 -19.23 17.08 5.88
CA THR A 485 -19.37 17.10 7.34
C THR A 485 -20.74 17.54 7.82
N HIS A 486 -21.18 17.03 8.97
CA HIS A 486 -22.31 17.57 9.73
C HIS A 486 -21.88 18.43 10.93
N ASP A 487 -20.58 18.58 11.17
CA ASP A 487 -20.03 19.44 12.22
C ASP A 487 -19.84 20.86 11.67
N PHE A 488 -20.25 21.88 12.43
CA PHE A 488 -20.07 23.27 12.01
C PHE A 488 -18.70 23.84 12.39
N GLU A 489 -18.05 23.26 13.41
CA GLU A 489 -16.71 23.67 13.87
C GLU A 489 -15.66 23.76 12.75
N PRO A 490 -15.47 22.76 11.86
CA PRO A 490 -14.49 22.87 10.78
C PRO A 490 -14.78 24.03 9.80
N VAL A 491 -16.05 24.43 9.64
CA VAL A 491 -16.41 25.62 8.85
C VAL A 491 -15.93 26.89 9.55
N ILE A 492 -16.16 27.01 10.86
CA ILE A 492 -15.69 28.13 11.67
C ILE A 492 -14.16 28.19 11.67
N ASP A 493 -13.49 27.06 11.90
CA ASP A 493 -12.05 27.00 12.00
C ASP A 493 -11.37 27.41 10.71
N MET A 494 -11.87 26.95 9.56
CA MET A 494 -11.27 27.24 8.27
C MET A 494 -11.57 28.65 7.75
N ILE A 495 -12.76 29.18 8.01
CA ILE A 495 -13.18 30.49 7.49
C ILE A 495 -12.77 31.63 8.44
N TYR A 496 -12.76 31.37 9.75
CA TYR A 496 -12.58 32.39 10.79
C TYR A 496 -11.27 32.23 11.58
N THR A 497 -11.01 31.07 12.18
CA THR A 497 -9.91 30.87 13.15
C THR A 497 -8.53 30.77 12.50
N LEU A 498 -8.38 29.93 11.46
CA LEU A 498 -7.12 29.62 10.78
C LEU A 498 -6.85 30.52 9.58
N ARG A 499 -7.55 31.65 9.50
CA ARG A 499 -7.42 32.61 8.41
C ARG A 499 -5.97 33.09 8.27
N GLY A 500 -5.48 33.12 7.03
CA GLY A 500 -4.11 33.50 6.70
C GLY A 500 -3.07 32.38 6.86
N HIS A 501 -3.43 31.27 7.49
CA HIS A 501 -2.63 30.03 7.48
C HIS A 501 -3.09 29.07 6.37
N PHE A 502 -4.33 29.24 5.90
CA PHE A 502 -4.92 28.49 4.79
C PHE A 502 -5.86 29.40 3.99
N GLU A 503 -5.57 29.64 2.70
CA GLU A 503 -6.28 30.65 1.90
C GLU A 503 -7.34 30.06 0.95
N SER A 504 -7.18 28.80 0.54
CA SER A 504 -8.01 28.16 -0.50
C SER A 504 -9.16 27.34 0.08
N VAL A 505 -10.16 27.99 0.69
CA VAL A 505 -11.36 27.35 1.25
C VAL A 505 -12.60 27.71 0.45
N SER A 506 -13.45 26.72 0.18
CA SER A 506 -14.73 26.86 -0.52
C SER A 506 -15.80 26.12 0.28
N ALA A 507 -16.57 26.83 1.12
CA ALA A 507 -17.55 26.22 2.00
C ALA A 507 -18.97 26.43 1.49
N HIS A 508 -19.78 25.38 1.53
CA HIS A 508 -21.18 25.40 1.11
C HIS A 508 -22.06 24.65 2.10
N PHE A 509 -23.26 25.16 2.32
CA PHE A 509 -24.34 24.49 3.02
C PHE A 509 -25.13 23.64 2.03
N LEU A 510 -25.30 22.35 2.28
CA LEU A 510 -26.19 21.51 1.47
C LEU A 510 -27.56 21.39 2.13
N SER A 511 -28.60 21.58 1.32
CA SER A 511 -29.98 21.33 1.73
C SER A 511 -30.61 20.29 0.80
N ASN A 512 -31.38 19.36 1.34
CA ASN A 512 -32.13 18.39 0.56
C ASN A 512 -33.62 18.69 0.72
N ARG A 513 -34.25 19.11 -0.37
CA ARG A 513 -35.70 19.33 -0.43
C ARG A 513 -36.33 18.28 -1.33
N SER A 514 -37.13 17.39 -0.76
CA SER A 514 -37.81 16.31 -1.52
C SER A 514 -36.87 15.55 -2.47
N SER A 515 -35.72 15.08 -1.97
CA SER A 515 -34.67 14.39 -2.73
C SER A 515 -33.92 15.23 -3.77
N VAL A 516 -34.15 16.55 -3.82
CA VAL A 516 -33.35 17.48 -4.61
C VAL A 516 -32.35 18.20 -3.70
N VAL A 517 -31.07 17.94 -3.91
CA VAL A 517 -29.98 18.57 -3.15
C VAL A 517 -29.50 19.83 -3.85
N SER A 518 -29.52 20.94 -3.14
CA SER A 518 -28.94 22.22 -3.56
C SER A 518 -27.85 22.66 -2.60
N GLU A 519 -26.94 23.49 -3.10
CA GLU A 519 -25.88 24.09 -2.30
C GLU A 519 -26.00 25.61 -2.24
N LEU A 520 -25.61 26.17 -1.09
CA LEU A 520 -25.55 27.61 -0.86
C LEU A 520 -24.18 27.97 -0.29
N GLU A 521 -23.47 28.89 -0.92
CA GLU A 521 -22.14 29.32 -0.46
C GLU A 521 -22.20 29.91 0.96
N ILE A 522 -21.23 29.53 1.79
CA ILE A 522 -21.02 30.05 3.14
C ILE A 522 -19.85 31.03 3.09
N GLY A 523 -20.16 32.31 3.16
CA GLY A 523 -19.18 33.38 3.32
C GLY A 523 -18.87 33.69 4.79
N ARG A 524 -17.85 34.52 5.01
CA ARG A 524 -17.49 35.00 6.36
C ARG A 524 -18.63 35.78 7.02
N SER A 525 -19.34 36.61 6.25
CA SER A 525 -20.49 37.39 6.72
C SER A 525 -21.65 36.53 7.19
N ASP A 526 -21.66 35.26 6.81
CA ASP A 526 -22.77 34.33 7.05
C ASP A 526 -22.62 33.60 8.39
N ILE A 527 -21.39 33.59 8.93
CA ILE A 527 -21.10 33.07 10.27
C ILE A 527 -21.30 34.21 11.27
N ILE A 528 -22.44 34.19 11.94
CA ILE A 528 -22.88 35.24 12.86
C ILE A 528 -23.12 34.69 14.26
N SER A 529 -23.07 35.54 15.28
CA SER A 529 -23.46 35.11 16.62
C SER A 529 -24.96 34.85 16.68
N ALA A 530 -25.39 34.00 17.62
CA ALA A 530 -26.81 33.74 17.81
C ALA A 530 -27.62 35.03 18.12
N SER A 531 -27.02 35.98 18.84
CA SER A 531 -27.60 37.31 19.09
C SER A 531 -27.70 38.18 17.82
N GLN A 532 -26.68 38.16 16.96
CA GLN A 532 -26.70 38.87 15.68
C GLN A 532 -27.76 38.30 14.73
N ALA A 533 -27.95 36.98 14.70
CA ALA A 533 -29.00 36.34 13.90
C ALA A 533 -30.39 36.85 14.32
N CYS A 534 -30.66 36.89 15.63
CA CYS A 534 -31.92 37.39 16.16
C CYS A 534 -32.15 38.85 15.74
N MET A 535 -31.15 39.72 15.93
CA MET A 535 -31.28 41.14 15.61
C MET A 535 -31.37 41.43 14.11
N SER A 536 -30.76 40.59 13.28
CA SER A 536 -30.87 40.71 11.81
C SER A 536 -32.30 40.44 11.35
N ALA A 537 -32.96 39.43 11.94
CA ALA A 537 -34.37 39.16 11.69
C ALA A 537 -35.30 40.25 12.24
N VAL A 538 -35.01 40.84 13.40
CA VAL A 538 -35.81 41.96 13.94
C VAL A 538 -35.77 43.18 13.02
N LYS A 539 -34.60 43.44 12.41
CA LYS A 539 -34.37 44.60 11.52
C LYS A 539 -34.81 44.38 10.07
N SER A 540 -35.12 43.15 9.66
CA SER A 540 -35.54 42.85 8.29
C SER A 540 -37.05 43.07 8.10
N ASP A 541 -37.54 42.89 6.88
CA ASP A 541 -38.96 43.07 6.53
C ASP A 541 -39.82 41.83 6.80
N VAL A 542 -39.35 40.90 7.64
CA VAL A 542 -40.14 39.73 8.03
C VAL A 542 -41.38 40.12 8.84
N HIS A 543 -42.39 39.25 8.84
CA HIS A 543 -43.63 39.46 9.58
C HIS A 543 -43.36 39.77 11.06
N PHE A 544 -44.15 40.68 11.67
CA PHE A 544 -43.94 41.15 13.05
C PHE A 544 -43.81 39.98 14.05
N LEU A 545 -44.55 38.90 13.82
CA LEU A 545 -44.53 37.72 14.68
C LEU A 545 -43.15 37.07 14.74
N VAL A 546 -42.46 36.99 13.60
CA VAL A 546 -41.08 36.49 13.53
C VAL A 546 -40.16 37.43 14.30
N LYS A 547 -40.34 38.75 14.18
CA LYS A 547 -39.58 39.76 14.94
C LYS A 547 -39.76 39.60 16.45
N VAL A 548 -41.00 39.43 16.93
CA VAL A 548 -41.33 39.23 18.34
C VAL A 548 -40.62 37.98 18.89
N ILE A 549 -40.67 36.86 18.15
CA ILE A 549 -40.04 35.60 18.56
C ILE A 549 -38.51 35.74 18.61
N GLN A 550 -37.90 36.37 17.60
CA GLN A 550 -36.46 36.58 17.56
C GLN A 550 -35.99 37.57 18.61
N LEU A 551 -36.74 38.64 18.89
CA LEU A 551 -36.41 39.60 19.92
C LEU A 551 -36.52 38.98 21.33
N ARG A 552 -37.54 38.15 21.57
CA ARG A 552 -37.65 37.35 22.80
C ARG A 552 -36.43 36.45 22.96
N ARG A 553 -36.04 35.75 21.88
CA ARG A 553 -34.85 34.88 21.84
C ARG A 553 -33.56 35.67 22.12
N TYR A 554 -33.42 36.87 21.56
CA TYR A 554 -32.27 37.74 21.81
C TYR A 554 -32.10 38.06 23.31
N PHE A 555 -33.17 38.49 23.98
CA PHE A 555 -33.12 38.77 25.43
C PHE A 555 -32.77 37.53 26.26
N GLU A 556 -33.20 36.34 25.81
CA GLU A 556 -32.84 35.08 26.43
C GLU A 556 -31.34 34.74 26.27
N ILE A 557 -30.76 34.90 25.07
CA ILE A 557 -29.32 34.68 24.81
C ILE A 557 -28.47 35.65 25.61
N SER A 558 -28.89 36.91 25.69
CA SER A 558 -28.18 37.96 26.41
C SER A 558 -28.34 37.86 27.94
N ALA A 559 -28.99 36.80 28.45
CA ALA A 559 -29.31 36.62 29.86
C ALA A 559 -30.08 37.82 30.48
N ASN A 560 -30.78 38.58 29.66
CA ASN A 560 -31.56 39.75 30.07
C ASN A 560 -33.05 39.38 30.13
N LYS A 561 -33.42 38.50 31.08
CA LYS A 561 -34.81 38.07 31.32
C LYS A 561 -35.58 39.07 32.20
N GLY A 562 -35.47 40.36 31.87
CA GLY A 562 -36.16 41.45 32.55
C GLY A 562 -37.58 41.70 32.02
N HIS A 563 -38.10 42.92 32.23
CA HIS A 563 -39.46 43.30 31.85
C HIS A 563 -39.75 43.13 30.35
N SER A 564 -38.83 43.50 29.46
CA SER A 564 -38.97 43.37 28.00
C SER A 564 -39.11 41.92 27.54
N TYR A 565 -38.33 41.01 28.12
CA TYR A 565 -38.48 39.57 27.89
C TYR A 565 -39.87 39.08 28.33
N ASN A 566 -40.34 39.50 29.51
CA ASN A 566 -41.63 39.09 30.06
C ASN A 566 -42.83 39.60 29.23
N VAL A 567 -42.77 40.83 28.71
CA VAL A 567 -43.78 41.37 27.78
C VAL A 567 -43.83 40.53 26.50
N LEU A 568 -42.69 40.26 25.86
CA LEU A 568 -42.64 39.44 24.65
C LEU A 568 -43.06 37.99 24.91
N ALA A 569 -42.67 37.39 26.03
CA ALA A 569 -43.08 36.06 26.43
C ALA A 569 -44.59 35.97 26.66
N SER A 570 -45.17 36.96 27.34
CA SER A 570 -46.62 37.07 27.57
C SER A 570 -47.39 37.16 26.26
N LEU A 571 -46.88 37.93 25.28
CA LEU A 571 -47.45 38.04 23.95
C LEU A 571 -47.44 36.69 23.21
N VAL A 572 -46.30 36.00 23.19
CA VAL A 572 -46.15 34.68 22.56
C VAL A 572 -47.06 33.63 23.22
N HIS A 573 -47.29 33.72 24.54
CA HIS A 573 -48.21 32.86 25.28
C HIS A 573 -49.68 33.34 25.27
N LYS A 574 -50.03 34.29 24.40
CA LYS A 574 -51.40 34.81 24.19
C LYS A 574 -52.04 35.39 25.46
N LYS A 575 -51.26 35.94 26.41
CA LYS A 575 -51.77 36.51 27.68
C LYS A 575 -52.45 37.87 27.48
N VAL A 576 -53.56 38.10 28.18
CA VAL A 576 -54.31 39.37 28.08
C VAL A 576 -53.45 40.52 28.59
N GLU A 577 -52.81 40.31 29.73
CA GLU A 577 -51.93 41.27 30.40
C GLU A 577 -50.55 40.65 30.55
N PRO A 578 -49.47 41.42 30.44
CA PRO A 578 -48.12 40.92 30.69
C PRO A 578 -47.94 40.38 32.11
N GLU A 579 -47.31 39.21 32.22
CA GLU A 579 -47.02 38.51 33.48
C GLU A 579 -45.50 38.42 33.69
N GLN A 580 -45.05 38.46 34.95
CA GLN A 580 -43.67 38.23 35.36
C GLN A 580 -43.60 37.27 36.55
N PHE A 581 -42.43 36.65 36.76
CA PHE A 581 -42.20 35.85 37.96
C PHE A 581 -41.89 36.76 39.15
N GLY A 582 -42.71 36.69 40.20
CA GLY A 582 -42.48 37.35 41.49
C GLY A 582 -41.34 36.70 42.27
N VAL A 583 -40.97 37.33 43.40
CA VAL A 583 -39.85 36.88 44.26
C VAL A 583 -40.10 35.49 44.86
N ASP A 584 -41.37 35.08 44.99
CA ASP A 584 -41.77 33.75 45.45
C ASP A 584 -41.83 32.69 44.32
N GLY A 585 -41.45 33.07 43.10
CA GLY A 585 -41.44 32.21 41.92
C GLY A 585 -42.81 31.99 41.28
N LYS A 586 -43.85 32.73 41.68
CA LYS A 586 -45.18 32.66 41.03
C LYS A 586 -45.33 33.69 39.93
N LEU A 587 -46.18 33.38 38.96
CA LEU A 587 -46.57 34.31 37.91
C LEU A 587 -47.53 35.36 38.48
N GLU A 588 -47.15 36.62 38.37
CA GLU A 588 -47.90 37.79 38.80
C GLU A 588 -48.03 38.78 37.64
N ARG A 589 -49.02 39.66 37.70
CA ARG A 589 -49.20 40.71 36.68
C ARG A 589 -48.07 41.73 36.79
N MET A 590 -47.58 42.20 35.65
CA MET A 590 -46.60 43.29 35.62
C MET A 590 -47.25 44.62 35.99
N ASP A 591 -46.51 45.49 36.68
CA ASP A 591 -46.96 46.84 36.98
C ASP A 591 -46.98 47.70 35.71
N ALA A 592 -47.93 48.64 35.61
CA ALA A 592 -48.12 49.44 34.40
C ALA A 592 -46.87 50.27 34.02
N ALA A 593 -46.10 50.72 35.01
CA ALA A 593 -44.85 51.44 34.79
C ALA A 593 -43.77 50.53 34.18
N ASP A 594 -43.65 49.29 34.67
CA ASP A 594 -42.70 48.30 34.17
C ASP A 594 -43.07 47.84 32.75
N VAL A 595 -44.36 47.70 32.46
CA VAL A 595 -44.86 47.42 31.10
C VAL A 595 -44.50 48.56 30.17
N GLN A 596 -44.70 49.82 30.57
CA GLN A 596 -44.36 50.96 29.71
C GLN A 596 -42.85 51.03 29.43
N LEU A 597 -42.00 50.86 30.45
CA LEU A 597 -40.54 50.83 30.27
C LEU A 597 -40.10 49.71 29.32
N ALA A 598 -40.71 48.52 29.46
CA ALA A 598 -40.44 47.38 28.58
C ALA A 598 -40.88 47.67 27.13
N VAL A 599 -42.06 48.26 26.95
CA VAL A 599 -42.56 48.65 25.62
C VAL A 599 -41.65 49.69 24.98
N ASP A 600 -41.18 50.69 25.72
CA ASP A 600 -40.26 51.71 25.22
C ASP A 600 -38.92 51.09 24.79
N GLU A 601 -38.38 50.15 25.56
CA GLU A 601 -37.16 49.41 25.19
C GLU A 601 -37.39 48.56 23.93
N ILE A 602 -38.51 47.83 23.86
CA ILE A 602 -38.86 47.02 22.68
C ILE A 602 -39.02 47.93 21.45
N GLN A 603 -39.70 49.06 21.56
CA GLN A 603 -39.91 50.02 20.47
C GLN A 603 -38.60 50.66 20.00
N SER A 604 -37.60 50.81 20.87
CA SER A 604 -36.26 51.25 20.44
C SER A 604 -35.58 50.28 19.46
N LEU A 605 -35.94 48.99 19.52
CA LEU A 605 -35.40 47.92 18.67
C LEU A 605 -36.36 47.51 17.55
N PHE A 606 -37.67 47.63 17.79
CA PHE A 606 -38.77 47.29 16.91
C PHE A 606 -39.84 48.40 16.97
N PRO A 607 -39.67 49.50 16.21
CA PRO A 607 -40.47 50.73 16.34
C PRO A 607 -41.98 50.56 16.24
N ASP A 608 -42.46 49.64 15.39
CA ASP A 608 -43.89 49.41 15.17
C ASP A 608 -44.51 48.47 16.22
N PHE A 609 -43.84 48.21 17.35
CA PHE A 609 -44.35 47.28 18.35
C PHE A 609 -45.60 47.80 19.06
N ASP A 610 -46.70 47.06 18.94
CA ASP A 610 -47.98 47.28 19.66
C ASP A 610 -48.49 45.96 20.24
N TYR A 611 -48.49 45.85 21.57
CA TYR A 611 -48.88 44.64 22.28
C TYR A 611 -50.34 44.26 22.01
N GLU A 612 -51.27 45.21 22.07
CA GLU A 612 -52.70 44.93 21.93
C GLU A 612 -53.06 44.52 20.50
N GLN A 613 -52.53 45.25 19.51
CA GLN A 613 -52.74 44.95 18.10
C GLN A 613 -52.21 43.56 17.76
N TYR A 614 -50.99 43.25 18.19
CA TYR A 614 -50.36 41.95 17.93
C TYR A 614 -51.03 40.81 18.70
N LEU A 615 -51.50 41.04 19.92
CA LEU A 615 -52.27 40.06 20.68
C LEU A 615 -53.58 39.69 19.97
N ARG A 616 -54.29 40.69 19.41
CA ARG A 616 -55.52 40.44 18.62
C ARG A 616 -55.23 39.56 17.41
N PHE A 617 -54.12 39.81 16.71
CA PHE A 617 -53.70 38.99 15.57
C PHE A 617 -53.37 37.55 15.99
N ILE A 618 -52.55 37.36 17.03
CA ILE A 618 -52.05 36.04 17.47
C ILE A 618 -53.16 35.16 18.08
N ARG A 619 -54.22 35.77 18.63
CA ARG A 619 -55.38 35.03 19.17
C ARG A 619 -56.33 34.52 18.11
N ASP A 620 -56.21 35.00 16.88
CA ASP A 620 -56.98 34.49 15.75
C ASP A 620 -56.19 33.36 15.08
N ASP A 621 -56.68 32.14 15.25
CA ASP A 621 -56.03 30.96 14.69
C ASP A 621 -56.05 30.96 13.15
N GLY A 622 -57.01 31.65 12.52
CA GLY A 622 -57.06 31.84 11.06
C GLY A 622 -55.91 32.72 10.55
N ASN A 623 -55.56 33.77 11.28
CA ASN A 623 -54.40 34.63 10.97
C ASN A 623 -53.09 33.85 11.10
N LEU A 624 -52.95 33.03 12.15
CA LEU A 624 -51.76 32.18 12.32
C LEU A 624 -51.65 31.11 11.22
N HIS A 625 -52.78 30.53 10.80
CA HIS A 625 -52.82 29.56 9.71
C HIS A 625 -52.41 30.19 8.37
N ALA A 626 -52.98 31.36 8.03
CA ALA A 626 -52.60 32.10 6.82
C ALA A 626 -51.10 32.42 6.82
N LEU A 627 -50.58 32.95 7.93
CA LEU A 627 -49.16 33.25 8.06
C LEU A 627 -48.27 32.00 7.93
N TYR A 628 -48.67 30.86 8.50
CA TYR A 628 -47.92 29.62 8.36
C TYR A 628 -47.78 29.17 6.89
N LEU A 629 -48.85 29.33 6.10
CA LEU A 629 -48.84 29.00 4.67
C LEU A 629 -48.03 29.99 3.83
N GLU A 630 -47.98 31.26 4.21
CA GLU A 630 -47.20 32.31 3.52
C GLU A 630 -45.69 32.21 3.74
N LEU A 631 -45.25 31.67 4.90
CA LEU A 631 -43.83 31.58 5.23
C LEU A 631 -43.11 30.53 4.37
N GLU A 632 -42.05 30.93 3.67
CA GLU A 632 -41.23 29.98 2.89
C GLU A 632 -40.10 29.33 3.69
N ASN A 633 -39.58 30.04 4.70
CA ASN A 633 -38.47 29.55 5.53
C ASN A 633 -38.97 28.57 6.60
N GLY A 634 -38.35 27.38 6.67
CA GLY A 634 -38.78 26.32 7.59
C GLY A 634 -38.58 26.65 9.06
N TYR A 635 -37.52 27.38 9.40
CA TYR A 635 -37.29 27.82 10.77
C TYR A 635 -38.39 28.80 11.21
N SER A 636 -38.76 29.78 10.38
CA SER A 636 -39.88 30.70 10.66
C SER A 636 -41.22 29.96 10.75
N LYS A 637 -41.51 29.04 9.82
CA LYS A 637 -42.70 28.18 9.86
C LYS A 637 -42.79 27.42 11.19
N LEU A 638 -41.69 26.81 11.63
CA LEU A 638 -41.63 26.05 12.88
C LEU A 638 -41.97 26.92 14.09
N GLN A 639 -41.52 28.18 14.12
CA GLN A 639 -41.87 29.09 15.21
C GLN A 639 -43.35 29.44 15.23
N VAL A 640 -43.97 29.71 14.07
CA VAL A 640 -45.41 29.96 13.99
C VAL A 640 -46.21 28.71 14.37
N PHE A 641 -45.80 27.53 13.90
CA PHE A 641 -46.41 26.26 14.26
C PHE A 641 -46.45 26.03 15.77
N ARG A 642 -45.34 26.30 16.49
CA ARG A 642 -45.29 26.23 17.96
C ARG A 642 -46.32 27.14 18.62
N MET A 643 -46.57 28.33 18.08
CA MET A 643 -47.54 29.29 18.60
C MET A 643 -49.00 28.87 18.37
N MET A 644 -49.27 28.04 17.36
CA MET A 644 -50.60 27.48 17.11
C MET A 644 -51.01 26.45 18.17
N GLY A 645 -50.08 25.95 18.99
CA GLY A 645 -50.40 25.05 20.11
C GLY A 645 -50.90 23.66 19.68
N LEU A 646 -50.69 23.28 18.41
CA LEU A 646 -51.20 22.03 17.82
C LEU A 646 -50.44 20.77 18.29
N ILE A 647 -49.35 20.95 19.04
CA ILE A 647 -48.41 19.90 19.45
C ILE A 647 -49.04 18.91 20.45
N ASN A 648 -50.04 19.34 21.23
CA ASN A 648 -50.65 18.53 22.30
C ASN A 648 -51.62 17.43 21.83
N LYS A 649 -51.72 17.15 20.52
CA LYS A 649 -52.59 16.09 19.98
C LYS A 649 -51.89 14.78 19.60
N SER A 650 -50.57 14.65 19.74
CA SER A 650 -49.90 13.34 19.60
C SER A 650 -48.60 13.24 20.40
N ASN A 651 -48.49 12.23 21.27
CA ASN A 651 -47.22 11.81 21.90
C ASN A 651 -46.30 11.19 20.83
N SER A 652 -45.66 12.00 19.99
CA SER A 652 -44.70 11.55 18.98
C SER A 652 -43.29 12.09 19.26
N SER A 653 -42.27 11.38 18.78
CA SER A 653 -40.88 11.87 18.70
C SER A 653 -40.78 13.23 18.00
N THR A 654 -41.69 13.52 17.07
CA THR A 654 -41.83 14.81 16.38
C THR A 654 -42.19 15.94 17.35
N ALA A 655 -43.13 15.74 18.27
CA ALA A 655 -43.48 16.75 19.28
C ALA A 655 -42.27 17.10 20.18
N LYS A 656 -41.49 16.08 20.57
CA LYS A 656 -40.24 16.27 21.33
C LYS A 656 -39.17 16.99 20.52
N PHE A 657 -38.96 16.61 19.25
CA PHE A 657 -37.99 17.25 18.35
C PHE A 657 -38.34 18.73 18.11
N ILE A 658 -39.61 19.03 17.89
CA ILE A 658 -40.12 20.40 17.71
C ILE A 658 -39.98 21.20 18.99
N ASN A 659 -40.17 20.62 20.18
CA ASN A 659 -40.12 21.36 21.44
C ASN A 659 -38.75 21.41 22.11
N GLU A 660 -37.78 20.56 21.76
CA GLU A 660 -36.50 20.47 22.48
C GLU A 660 -35.29 20.73 21.56
N THR A 661 -35.29 20.26 20.30
CA THR A 661 -34.08 20.28 19.46
C THR A 661 -33.74 21.66 18.90
N TYR A 662 -34.74 22.49 18.58
CA TYR A 662 -34.54 23.89 18.14
C TYR A 662 -34.83 24.89 19.25
N HIS A 663 -34.42 24.55 20.46
CA HIS A 663 -34.37 25.49 21.58
C HIS A 663 -32.96 26.05 21.73
N ILE A 664 -32.89 27.25 22.30
CA ILE A 664 -31.71 28.10 22.41
C ILE A 664 -30.49 27.43 23.07
N GLU A 665 -30.74 26.42 23.90
CA GLU A 665 -29.74 25.67 24.66
C GLU A 665 -28.90 24.74 23.77
N ASN A 666 -29.39 24.43 22.56
CA ASN A 666 -28.72 23.56 21.59
C ASN A 666 -28.01 24.31 20.46
N ASP A 667 -28.08 25.64 20.44
CA ASP A 667 -27.45 26.45 19.41
C ASP A 667 -25.98 26.77 19.74
N TYR A 668 -25.13 26.76 18.72
CA TYR A 668 -23.77 27.27 18.84
C TYR A 668 -23.77 28.78 19.07
N ILE A 669 -22.79 29.29 19.83
CA ILE A 669 -22.59 30.73 20.00
C ILE A 669 -22.44 31.41 18.63
N MET A 670 -21.73 30.76 17.70
CA MET A 670 -21.59 31.13 16.30
C MET A 670 -22.37 30.14 15.43
N GLN A 671 -23.23 30.63 14.55
CA GLN A 671 -24.08 29.82 13.69
C GLN A 671 -24.27 30.46 12.31
N LEU A 672 -24.84 29.71 11.38
CA LEU A 672 -25.39 30.28 10.16
C LEU A 672 -26.74 30.93 10.46
N ASP A 673 -27.08 32.00 9.73
CA ASP A 673 -28.40 32.61 9.83
C ASP A 673 -29.49 31.60 9.42
N PRO A 674 -30.37 31.13 10.34
CA PRO A 674 -31.38 30.12 10.04
C PRO A 674 -32.48 30.64 9.09
N THR A 675 -32.58 31.96 8.90
CA THR A 675 -33.52 32.56 7.93
C THR A 675 -33.03 32.41 6.49
N ARG A 676 -31.71 32.33 6.30
CA ARG A 676 -31.07 32.12 4.99
C ARG A 676 -30.71 30.66 4.74
N PHE A 677 -30.20 29.97 5.76
CA PHE A 677 -29.76 28.58 5.67
C PHE A 677 -30.81 27.67 6.33
N GLN A 678 -31.44 26.80 5.55
CA GLN A 678 -32.49 25.91 6.05
C GLN A 678 -31.91 24.81 6.93
N THR A 679 -31.90 25.02 8.25
CA THR A 679 -31.38 24.05 9.23
C THR A 679 -32.43 23.04 9.71
N VAL A 680 -33.71 23.24 9.37
CA VAL A 680 -34.80 22.34 9.73
C VAL A 680 -34.94 21.21 8.69
N PRO A 681 -34.86 19.92 9.09
CA PRO A 681 -35.05 18.79 8.20
C PRO A 681 -36.42 18.79 7.53
N ASP A 682 -36.45 18.44 6.25
CA ASP A 682 -37.65 18.38 5.43
C ASP A 682 -38.76 17.49 6.02
N HIS A 683 -38.40 16.34 6.59
CA HIS A 683 -39.39 15.41 7.17
C HIS A 683 -40.13 16.00 8.39
N ILE A 684 -39.50 16.94 9.11
CA ILE A 684 -40.13 17.64 10.24
C ILE A 684 -41.12 18.69 9.73
N LEU A 685 -40.73 19.43 8.68
CA LEU A 685 -41.62 20.39 8.04
C LEU A 685 -42.83 19.70 7.42
N ALA A 686 -42.62 18.59 6.71
CA ALA A 686 -43.71 17.79 6.15
C ALA A 686 -44.67 17.27 7.24
N ALA A 687 -44.15 16.88 8.41
CA ALA A 687 -44.98 16.48 9.54
C ALA A 687 -45.78 17.67 10.13
N CYS A 688 -45.17 18.85 10.23
CA CYS A 688 -45.87 20.07 10.66
C CYS A 688 -46.97 20.43 9.66
N ASP A 689 -46.67 20.41 8.35
CA ASP A 689 -47.62 20.70 7.28
C ASP A 689 -48.82 19.74 7.33
N ALA A 690 -48.59 18.44 7.57
CA ALA A 690 -49.67 17.47 7.72
C ALA A 690 -50.59 17.75 8.93
N ILE A 691 -50.00 18.11 10.08
CA ILE A 691 -50.77 18.44 11.30
C ILE A 691 -51.60 19.73 11.09
N VAL A 692 -51.02 20.74 10.45
CA VAL A 692 -51.73 21.99 10.13
C VAL A 692 -52.89 21.72 9.17
N LEU A 693 -52.66 20.92 8.12
CA LEU A 693 -53.72 20.53 7.18
C LEU A 693 -54.87 19.79 7.88
N GLU A 694 -54.58 18.87 8.81
CA GLU A 694 -55.62 18.16 9.56
C GLU A 694 -56.40 19.08 10.51
N ALA A 695 -55.73 20.05 11.14
CA ALA A 695 -56.35 20.94 12.12
C ALA A 695 -57.26 22.02 11.49
N PHE A 696 -57.05 22.35 10.23
CA PHE A 696 -57.78 23.42 9.50
C PHE A 696 -58.52 22.92 8.25
N ALA A 697 -58.65 21.60 8.06
CA ALA A 697 -59.57 20.97 7.10
C ALA A 697 -61.02 21.04 7.60
#